data_AF-A0A4W5QX49-F1
#
_entry.id   AF-A0A4W5QX49-F1
#
_cell.length_a   1.000
_cell.length_b   1.000
_cell.length_c   1.000
_cell.angle_alpha   90.00
_cell.angle_beta   90.00
_cell.angle_gamma   90.00
#
_symmetry.space_group_name_H-M   'P 1'
#
loop_
_entity.id
_entity.type
_entity.pdbx_description
1 polymer ?
#
loop_
_entity_poly.entity_id
_entity_poly.type
_entity_poly.pdbx_seq_one_letter_code
_entity_poly.pdbx_strand_id
1 'polypeptide(L)'
;MCCHGFIFLRSKIAAHPLEGELVLGRDLPPICPDVRQKHQHRITIDILPPEVRARFASDPVIPIRTKTAKEFQEDIERATVSGDWKHVHDFYLTTFDSFLELNAAFKKEANAPFNTIEDSGINTKFVNAVYDALLLTPPDTQRAVLKGIINSFSALIFLTQIKQFLSTYPATYVIYAHLLRQIAALAEADHNFLMHWFKKLSQKRFKQLVERLHFFISTRLFPAKPEELPPMAKCYWWIPSATKVLSLLNAANSISCTPIMPFVDFYNLTLDHTDFMEDYHTWQTHGNSTRFTFCQFPFILSTVVKKAIIQKDSEQQMISMARQSLVDKVSRRQRVDMSLLFLNIKVRRLQLVSDSLDELARNRADLKKKLKVTFVGEAGLDMGGLTKEWFLLLIRQIFHTDYGMFTFFNDSHCHWFSSWKCDNYSEFRLVGALMGLAVYNSITLDIRFPPCVYKKLLTPPVVPCDPDTPVGMATLTLDDLQQVMPDLAHGLAELLSYEGNVEEDFCTTFQVSQEELGVIKSYNLKPGGDKIPVTNQNRKEYVQLYVDFLLNKSIYRQFAAFFYGFHSVCASDALLLLRPEEVEILVCGSPNLDMSSLQKAAQYEGYSKTDPTIRAFWDVVLAFPLELQKKLLHFSTGSDRVPVGGMADLNFKISKIDASTDWLPISHTCFNQICLPTYKNKKELKQKLTIAISNAEGFGLE
;
A
#
# COMPACT_ATOMS: atom_id res chain seq x y z
N MET A 1 39.27 5.83 -8.69
CA MET A 1 38.87 7.09 -8.05
C MET A 1 38.30 8.03 -9.10
N CYS A 2 36.98 7.99 -9.34
CA CYS A 2 36.29 8.95 -10.20
C CYS A 2 35.00 9.37 -9.50
N CYS A 3 35.09 10.40 -8.67
CA CYS A 3 33.95 11.19 -8.19
C CYS A 3 33.99 12.51 -8.95
N HIS A 4 33.06 12.79 -9.86
CA HIS A 4 32.73 14.16 -10.27
C HIS A 4 31.24 14.18 -10.65
N GLY A 5 30.40 14.52 -9.65
CA GLY A 5 29.02 14.92 -9.86
C GLY A 5 29.00 16.41 -10.20
N PHE A 6 28.63 16.74 -11.44
CA PHE A 6 28.38 18.11 -11.87
C PHE A 6 26.90 18.25 -12.19
N ILE A 7 26.18 18.98 -11.33
CA ILE A 7 24.84 19.50 -11.62
C ILE A 7 25.04 20.81 -12.40
N PHE A 8 25.02 20.72 -13.73
CA PHE A 8 24.92 21.88 -14.63
C PHE A 8 23.52 21.89 -15.26
N LEU A 9 22.59 22.64 -14.65
CA LEU A 9 21.34 23.03 -15.29
C LEU A 9 21.58 24.32 -16.09
N ARG A 10 21.89 24.19 -17.38
CA ARG A 10 21.69 25.27 -18.37
C ARG A 10 20.80 24.76 -19.48
N SER A 11 19.64 25.39 -19.61
CA SER A 11 18.70 25.28 -20.73
C SER A 11 19.39 25.57 -22.06
N LYS A 12 19.23 24.69 -23.05
CA LYS A 12 19.36 25.04 -24.47
C LYS A 12 17.97 25.11 -25.09
N ILE A 13 17.58 26.29 -25.57
CA ILE A 13 16.49 26.52 -26.52
C ILE A 13 17.10 27.31 -27.69
N ALA A 14 16.97 26.79 -28.93
CA ALA A 14 16.67 27.56 -30.15
C ALA A 14 16.53 26.65 -31.40
N ALA A 15 15.27 26.50 -31.86
CA ALA A 15 14.74 26.66 -33.23
C ALA A 15 15.16 25.80 -34.47
N HIS A 16 14.19 24.96 -34.91
CA HIS A 16 13.52 24.86 -36.24
C HIS A 16 14.23 24.21 -37.50
N PRO A 17 13.48 23.83 -38.58
CA PRO A 17 12.70 22.59 -38.79
C PRO A 17 13.02 21.89 -40.15
N LEU A 18 12.35 20.78 -40.53
CA LEU A 18 11.87 20.45 -41.91
C LEU A 18 11.22 19.05 -42.00
N GLU A 19 10.33 18.93 -42.98
CA GLU A 19 9.21 17.99 -43.19
C GLU A 19 9.58 16.60 -43.77
N GLY A 20 8.58 15.69 -43.77
CA GLY A 20 8.53 14.52 -44.66
C GLY A 20 7.52 13.44 -44.25
N GLU A 21 6.30 13.48 -44.81
CA GLU A 21 5.28 12.41 -44.75
C GLU A 21 5.67 11.17 -45.60
N LEU A 22 5.21 9.97 -45.20
CA LEU A 22 4.42 9.04 -46.04
C LEU A 22 4.04 7.73 -45.31
N VAL A 23 2.97 7.10 -45.81
CA VAL A 23 2.05 6.18 -45.14
C VAL A 23 2.10 4.74 -45.75
N LEU A 24 1.66 3.75 -44.95
CA LEU A 24 1.07 2.42 -45.25
C LEU A 24 1.96 1.15 -45.42
N GLY A 25 1.61 0.11 -44.64
CA GLY A 25 1.91 -1.30 -44.88
C GLY A 25 1.67 -2.19 -43.65
N ARG A 26 0.64 -3.04 -43.66
CA ARG A 26 0.28 -4.03 -42.62
C ARG A 26 1.28 -5.19 -42.58
N ASP A 27 1.58 -5.72 -41.38
CA ASP A 27 1.46 -7.15 -41.00
C ASP A 27 2.03 -7.40 -39.57
N LEU A 28 1.29 -8.18 -38.75
CA LEU A 28 1.76 -8.90 -37.52
C LEU A 28 2.32 -10.28 -37.96
N PRO A 29 3.04 -11.12 -37.17
CA PRO A 29 3.45 -11.15 -35.73
C PRO A 29 4.99 -11.48 -35.56
N PRO A 30 5.63 -11.88 -34.42
CA PRO A 30 5.12 -12.44 -33.14
C PRO A 30 5.60 -11.78 -31.83
N ILE A 31 4.83 -12.04 -30.78
CA ILE A 31 5.14 -11.73 -29.39
C ILE A 31 6.10 -12.82 -28.88
N CYS A 32 7.34 -12.45 -28.61
CA CYS A 32 8.26 -13.23 -27.79
C CYS A 32 8.83 -12.31 -26.69
N PRO A 33 8.89 -12.78 -25.43
CA PRO A 33 9.23 -11.95 -24.27
C PRO A 33 10.73 -12.00 -24.03
N ASP A 34 11.48 -11.01 -24.51
CA ASP A 34 12.91 -10.91 -24.15
C ASP A 34 13.45 -9.49 -24.30
N VAL A 35 13.27 -8.65 -23.27
CA VAL A 35 14.11 -7.44 -23.06
C VAL A 35 14.35 -7.20 -21.58
N ARG A 36 15.13 -8.08 -20.96
CA ARG A 36 16.01 -7.74 -19.82
C ARG A 36 17.36 -8.40 -20.05
N GLN A 37 18.23 -7.73 -20.82
CA GLN A 37 19.69 -7.83 -20.76
C GLN A 37 20.32 -6.98 -21.87
N LYS A 38 20.65 -5.72 -21.57
CA LYS A 38 21.75 -4.99 -22.23
C LYS A 38 22.46 -4.14 -21.19
N HIS A 39 23.27 -4.82 -20.38
CA HIS A 39 24.42 -4.25 -19.68
C HIS A 39 25.59 -5.17 -19.96
N GLN A 40 26.44 -4.76 -20.90
CA GLN A 40 27.83 -5.18 -21.16
C GLN A 40 28.06 -5.18 -22.67
N HIS A 41 28.61 -4.08 -23.17
CA HIS A 41 29.61 -4.09 -24.25
C HIS A 41 30.54 -2.90 -23.97
N ARG A 42 31.67 -3.18 -23.32
CA ARG A 42 32.81 -2.26 -23.19
C ARG A 42 33.47 -2.23 -24.57
N ILE A 43 33.42 -1.10 -25.25
CA ILE A 43 34.29 -0.81 -26.38
C ILE A 43 35.36 0.18 -25.88
N THR A 44 36.60 -0.27 -25.92
CA THR A 44 37.82 0.45 -25.59
C THR A 44 37.98 1.66 -26.52
N ILE A 45 38.12 2.87 -25.98
CA ILE A 45 38.52 4.06 -26.74
C ILE A 45 39.75 4.62 -26.05
N ASP A 46 40.90 4.08 -26.42
CA ASP A 46 42.16 4.82 -26.38
C ASP A 46 42.47 5.24 -27.83
N ILE A 47 43.11 6.40 -27.96
CA ILE A 47 43.65 7.05 -29.16
C ILE A 47 42.71 8.10 -29.80
N LEU A 48 42.84 9.35 -29.34
CA LEU A 48 42.80 10.57 -30.19
C LEU A 48 43.61 11.70 -29.48
N PRO A 49 44.30 12.62 -30.22
CA PRO A 49 45.41 13.45 -29.70
C PRO A 49 44.99 14.70 -28.89
N PRO A 50 45.90 15.25 -28.05
CA PRO A 50 45.57 16.27 -27.05
C PRO A 50 45.80 17.71 -27.54
N GLU A 51 45.12 18.18 -28.59
CA GLU A 51 45.29 19.56 -29.07
C GLU A 51 43.97 20.20 -29.53
N VAL A 52 43.08 20.52 -28.59
CA VAL A 52 42.33 21.79 -28.48
C VAL A 52 41.79 21.86 -27.04
N ARG A 53 42.63 22.25 -26.07
CA ARG A 53 42.12 22.67 -24.74
C ARG A 53 41.45 24.03 -24.90
N ALA A 54 40.13 24.04 -25.07
CA ALA A 54 39.34 25.24 -24.80
C ALA A 54 39.63 25.71 -23.36
N ARG A 55 39.88 27.01 -23.18
CA ARG A 55 40.11 27.61 -21.86
C ARG A 55 38.94 27.25 -20.94
N PHE A 56 39.24 26.57 -19.83
CA PHE A 56 38.28 26.28 -18.78
C PHE A 56 37.71 27.61 -18.28
N ALA A 57 36.37 27.75 -18.32
CA ALA A 57 35.71 28.80 -17.58
C ALA A 57 35.94 28.53 -16.09
N SER A 58 36.51 29.50 -15.38
CA SER A 58 36.62 29.50 -13.92
C SER A 58 35.24 29.33 -13.29
N ASP A 59 35.14 28.50 -12.24
CA ASP A 59 33.91 28.36 -11.46
C ASP A 59 33.37 29.73 -11.01
N PRO A 60 32.05 29.98 -11.09
CA PRO A 60 31.49 31.23 -10.65
C PRO A 60 31.67 31.37 -9.13
N VAL A 61 32.35 32.44 -8.71
CA VAL A 61 32.55 32.77 -7.29
C VAL A 61 31.18 33.07 -6.66
N ILE A 62 30.76 32.25 -5.69
CA ILE A 62 29.51 32.48 -4.96
C ILE A 62 29.69 33.71 -4.07
N PRO A 63 28.81 34.73 -4.17
CA PRO A 63 28.84 35.89 -3.29
C PRO A 63 28.79 35.47 -1.81
N ILE A 64 29.56 36.13 -0.94
CA ILE A 64 29.50 35.84 0.50
C ILE A 64 28.36 36.64 1.11
N ARG A 65 27.36 35.96 1.68
CA ARG A 65 26.32 36.60 2.51
C ARG A 65 26.39 36.07 3.94
N THR A 66 26.29 36.99 4.91
CA THR A 66 26.48 36.70 6.34
C THR A 66 25.22 36.81 7.18
N LYS A 67 24.09 37.21 6.57
CA LYS A 67 22.84 37.48 7.30
C LYS A 67 22.31 36.22 7.96
N THR A 68 22.11 36.27 9.27
CA THR A 68 21.61 35.13 10.06
C THR A 68 20.09 35.08 10.11
N ALA A 69 19.53 33.93 10.47
CA ALA A 69 18.09 33.76 10.67
C ALA A 69 17.52 34.71 11.74
N LYS A 70 18.30 35.01 12.78
CA LYS A 70 17.89 35.90 13.86
C LYS A 70 17.82 37.35 13.38
N GLU A 71 18.86 37.83 12.70
CA GLU A 71 18.90 39.17 12.13
C GLU A 71 17.78 39.40 11.10
N PHE A 72 17.49 38.39 10.29
CA PHE A 72 16.36 38.45 9.36
C PHE A 72 15.01 38.51 10.09
N GLN A 73 14.83 37.74 11.16
CA GLN A 73 13.59 37.77 11.94
C GLN A 73 13.39 39.15 12.61
N GLU A 74 14.47 39.76 13.12
CA GLU A 74 14.45 41.11 13.68
C GLU A 74 14.07 42.16 12.61
N ASP A 75 14.53 42.01 11.36
CA ASP A 75 14.11 42.88 10.25
C ASP A 75 12.63 42.76 9.92
N ILE A 76 12.08 41.54 9.98
CA ILE A 76 10.64 41.31 9.78
C ILE A 76 9.83 41.94 10.90
N GLU A 77 10.23 41.73 12.16
CA GLU A 77 9.56 42.33 13.32
C GLU A 77 9.58 43.86 13.24
N ARG A 78 10.74 44.44 12.93
CA ARG A 78 10.88 45.89 12.71
C ARG A 78 9.97 46.39 11.60
N ALA A 79 9.95 45.72 10.44
CA ALA A 79 9.11 46.11 9.31
C ALA A 79 7.60 45.98 9.62
N THR A 80 7.21 44.95 10.38
CA THR A 80 5.80 44.80 10.80
C THR A 80 5.34 45.89 11.76
N VAL A 81 6.24 46.39 12.64
CA VAL A 81 5.92 47.46 13.58
C VAL A 81 5.99 48.85 12.92
N SER A 82 6.99 49.08 12.07
CA SER A 82 7.23 50.39 11.44
C SER A 82 6.41 50.62 10.16
N GLY A 83 5.98 49.56 9.49
CA GLY A 83 5.39 49.60 8.16
C GLY A 83 6.39 49.83 7.01
N ASP A 84 7.69 50.02 7.30
CA ASP A 84 8.74 50.16 6.28
C ASP A 84 9.31 48.79 5.89
N TRP A 85 8.91 48.35 4.71
CA TRP A 85 9.31 47.05 4.15
C TRP A 85 10.53 47.10 3.24
N LYS A 86 11.16 48.27 3.05
CA LYS A 86 12.21 48.45 2.03
C LYS A 86 13.37 47.47 2.18
N HIS A 87 13.92 47.34 3.40
CA HIS A 87 15.03 46.43 3.69
C HIS A 87 14.68 44.96 3.50
N VAL A 88 13.46 44.57 3.85
CA VAL A 88 12.95 43.21 3.65
C VAL A 88 12.74 42.94 2.16
N HIS A 89 12.12 43.89 1.45
CA HIS A 89 11.87 43.80 0.00
C HIS A 89 13.18 43.70 -0.80
N ASP A 90 14.18 44.53 -0.49
CA ASP A 90 15.49 44.49 -1.15
C ASP A 90 16.20 43.16 -0.88
N PHE A 91 16.15 42.64 0.36
CA PHE A 91 16.67 41.30 0.67
C PHE A 91 16.04 40.23 -0.20
N TYR A 92 14.71 40.24 -0.34
CA TYR A 92 14.00 39.27 -1.18
C TYR A 92 14.38 39.42 -2.66
N LEU A 93 14.39 40.64 -3.19
CA LEU A 93 14.80 40.90 -4.56
C LEU A 93 16.19 40.35 -4.84
N THR A 94 17.19 40.71 -4.03
CA THR A 94 18.56 40.27 -4.27
C THR A 94 18.71 38.77 -4.05
N THR A 95 18.05 38.17 -3.04
CA THR A 95 18.18 36.73 -2.75
C THR A 95 17.60 35.86 -3.87
N PHE A 96 16.49 36.29 -4.46
CA PHE A 96 15.77 35.54 -5.48
C PHE A 96 16.09 35.99 -6.92
N ASP A 97 17.05 36.89 -7.09
CA ASP A 97 17.45 37.41 -8.41
C ASP A 97 18.12 36.35 -9.28
N SER A 98 18.98 35.51 -8.68
CA SER A 98 19.69 34.45 -9.39
C SER A 98 19.99 33.23 -8.52
N PHE A 99 20.29 32.11 -9.16
CA PHE A 99 20.74 30.89 -8.49
C PHE A 99 22.01 31.10 -7.64
N LEU A 100 22.92 31.97 -8.09
CA LEU A 100 24.14 32.33 -7.37
C LEU A 100 23.83 33.04 -6.05
N GLU A 101 22.92 34.01 -6.09
CA GLU A 101 22.50 34.76 -4.90
C GLU A 101 21.70 33.91 -3.91
N LEU A 102 20.92 32.95 -4.43
CA LEU A 102 20.16 32.02 -3.61
C LEU A 102 21.09 31.05 -2.86
N ASN A 103 22.11 30.52 -3.55
CA ASN A 103 23.15 29.72 -2.90
C ASN A 103 23.97 30.55 -1.91
N ALA A 104 24.34 31.78 -2.28
CA ALA A 104 25.04 32.70 -1.39
C ALA A 104 24.29 32.93 -0.07
N ALA A 105 22.96 33.08 -0.13
CA ALA A 105 22.13 33.35 1.03
C ALA A 105 21.91 32.13 1.94
N PHE A 106 21.74 30.94 1.36
CA PHE A 106 21.23 29.78 2.09
C PHE A 106 22.24 28.66 2.30
N LYS A 107 23.41 28.70 1.67
CA LYS A 107 24.44 27.67 1.88
C LYS A 107 25.11 27.86 3.24
N LYS A 108 25.39 26.75 3.95
CA LYS A 108 26.12 26.79 5.23
C LYS A 108 27.55 27.26 5.04
N GLU A 109 28.20 26.81 3.97
CA GLU A 109 29.57 27.15 3.60
C GLU A 109 29.66 27.44 2.10
N ALA A 110 30.09 28.64 1.71
CA ALA A 110 30.07 29.11 0.32
C ALA A 110 30.73 28.12 -0.67
N ASN A 111 31.80 27.42 -0.27
CA ASN A 111 32.62 26.58 -1.16
C ASN A 111 32.51 25.06 -0.92
N ALA A 112 31.66 24.59 0.01
CA ALA A 112 31.55 23.15 0.28
C ALA A 112 30.87 22.38 -0.89
N PRO A 113 31.35 21.17 -1.25
CA PRO A 113 30.67 20.30 -2.22
C PRO A 113 29.34 19.75 -1.66
N PHE A 114 28.35 19.54 -2.53
CA PHE A 114 26.95 19.24 -2.17
C PHE A 114 26.47 17.86 -2.65
N ASN A 115 27.38 16.89 -2.76
CA ASN A 115 27.11 15.56 -3.31
C ASN A 115 26.88 14.49 -2.23
N THR A 116 26.48 14.86 -1.01
CA THR A 116 26.26 13.90 0.06
C THR A 116 24.79 13.71 0.38
N ILE A 117 24.44 12.47 0.69
CA ILE A 117 23.10 12.07 1.14
C ILE A 117 22.86 12.53 2.60
N GLU A 118 23.94 12.82 3.33
CA GLU A 118 23.96 13.12 4.76
C GLU A 118 23.77 14.61 5.10
N ASP A 119 24.20 15.53 4.25
CA ASP A 119 23.94 16.95 4.42
C ASP A 119 23.60 17.60 3.07
N SER A 120 22.51 18.35 3.03
CA SER A 120 22.17 19.16 1.86
C SER A 120 23.10 20.36 1.70
N GLY A 121 23.90 20.69 2.72
CA GLY A 121 24.77 21.87 2.74
C GLY A 121 24.00 23.19 2.86
N ILE A 122 22.68 23.10 3.08
CA ILE A 122 21.77 24.25 3.16
C ILE A 122 21.44 24.54 4.62
N ASN A 123 21.47 25.82 5.00
CA ASN A 123 20.97 26.29 6.28
C ASN A 123 19.45 26.24 6.28
N THR A 124 18.91 25.03 6.49
CA THR A 124 17.48 24.78 6.47
C THR A 124 16.73 25.68 7.46
N LYS A 125 17.27 25.93 8.65
CA LYS A 125 16.68 26.84 9.64
C LYS A 125 16.49 28.26 9.07
N PHE A 126 17.50 28.80 8.41
CA PHE A 126 17.42 30.13 7.82
C PHE A 126 16.48 30.18 6.62
N VAL A 127 16.57 29.20 5.71
CA VAL A 127 15.60 29.03 4.61
C VAL A 127 14.18 29.11 5.17
N ASN A 128 13.89 28.33 6.21
CA ASN A 128 12.54 28.31 6.76
C ASN A 128 12.09 29.65 7.34
N ALA A 129 12.97 30.34 8.07
CA ALA A 129 12.64 31.65 8.64
C ALA A 129 12.31 32.67 7.54
N VAL A 130 13.10 32.69 6.46
CA VAL A 130 12.83 33.53 5.29
C VAL A 130 11.49 33.20 4.67
N TYR A 131 11.23 31.94 4.32
CA TYR A 131 9.99 31.58 3.64
C TYR A 131 8.74 31.69 4.53
N ASP A 132 8.79 31.34 5.81
CA ASP A 132 7.66 31.50 6.74
C ASP A 132 7.28 32.99 6.91
N ALA A 133 8.26 33.91 6.82
CA ALA A 133 8.02 35.34 6.91
C ALA A 133 7.49 35.97 5.61
N LEU A 134 7.65 35.33 4.45
CA LEU A 134 7.21 35.87 3.15
C LEU A 134 5.71 36.23 3.14
N LEU A 135 4.91 35.47 3.89
CA LEU A 135 3.47 35.69 3.99
C LEU A 135 3.08 36.97 4.73
N LEU A 136 3.98 37.47 5.57
CA LEU A 136 3.79 38.72 6.31
C LEU A 136 4.16 39.94 5.47
N THR A 137 4.83 39.74 4.32
CA THR A 137 5.33 40.83 3.46
C THR A 137 4.26 41.38 2.51
N PRO A 138 4.40 42.63 2.03
CA PRO A 138 3.49 43.22 1.05
C PRO A 138 3.37 42.43 -0.26
N PRO A 139 2.23 42.50 -0.97
CA PRO A 139 1.98 41.75 -2.21
C PRO A 139 3.02 41.97 -3.32
N ASP A 140 3.68 43.13 -3.36
CA ASP A 140 4.74 43.43 -4.33
C ASP A 140 5.99 42.58 -4.11
N THR A 141 6.45 42.48 -2.86
CA THR A 141 7.56 41.60 -2.45
C THR A 141 7.26 40.16 -2.83
N GLN A 142 6.03 39.72 -2.54
CA GLN A 142 5.56 38.39 -2.86
C GLN A 142 5.62 38.08 -4.36
N ARG A 143 5.13 39.01 -5.21
CA ARG A 143 5.19 38.90 -6.67
C ARG A 143 6.62 38.93 -7.21
N ALA A 144 7.49 39.75 -6.63
CA ALA A 144 8.88 39.87 -7.04
C ALA A 144 9.66 38.58 -6.75
N VAL A 145 9.47 37.99 -5.57
CA VAL A 145 10.01 36.68 -5.21
C VAL A 145 9.53 35.64 -6.20
N LEU A 146 8.22 35.55 -6.46
CA LEU A 146 7.63 34.62 -7.44
C LEU A 146 8.28 34.75 -8.83
N LYS A 147 8.53 35.97 -9.32
CA LYS A 147 9.25 36.20 -10.60
C LYS A 147 10.72 35.76 -10.54
N GLY A 148 11.43 36.11 -9.46
CA GLY A 148 12.82 35.71 -9.25
C GLY A 148 13.01 34.20 -9.21
N ILE A 149 12.05 33.50 -8.59
CA ILE A 149 11.99 32.03 -8.56
C ILE A 149 11.82 31.43 -9.96
N ILE A 150 10.95 32.00 -10.79
CA ILE A 150 10.78 31.57 -12.19
C ILE A 150 12.09 31.78 -12.95
N ASN A 151 12.87 32.81 -12.65
CA ASN A 151 14.10 33.10 -13.38
C ASN A 151 15.32 32.29 -12.86
N SER A 152 15.32 31.93 -11.57
CA SER A 152 16.45 31.29 -10.86
C SER A 152 16.46 29.75 -10.91
N PHE A 153 15.71 29.13 -11.83
CA PHE A 153 15.45 27.69 -11.97
C PHE A 153 16.56 26.74 -11.44
N SER A 154 16.43 26.36 -10.17
CA SER A 154 16.93 25.07 -9.66
C SER A 154 15.98 24.54 -8.59
N ALA A 155 15.70 23.24 -8.67
CA ALA A 155 14.51 22.57 -8.16
C ALA A 155 14.45 22.33 -6.63
N LEU A 156 15.49 22.70 -5.88
CA LEU A 156 15.71 22.06 -4.58
C LEU A 156 15.08 22.76 -3.37
N ILE A 157 15.03 24.09 -3.39
CA ILE A 157 14.71 24.90 -2.20
C ILE A 157 13.20 25.22 -2.12
N PHE A 158 12.46 24.92 -3.19
CA PHE A 158 11.10 25.40 -3.37
C PHE A 158 9.99 24.48 -2.85
N LEU A 159 10.26 23.18 -2.75
CA LEU A 159 9.23 22.23 -2.34
C LEU A 159 8.77 22.48 -0.91
N THR A 160 9.63 22.91 -0.01
CA THR A 160 9.35 22.83 1.43
C THR A 160 8.26 23.78 1.94
N GLN A 161 8.01 24.97 1.36
CA GLN A 161 7.22 25.99 2.10
C GLN A 161 6.38 27.00 1.29
N ILE A 162 5.69 26.58 0.22
CA ILE A 162 4.54 27.35 -0.31
C ILE A 162 3.33 27.19 0.63
N LYS A 163 3.31 27.91 1.74
CA LYS A 163 2.31 27.72 2.80
C LYS A 163 0.95 28.38 2.51
N GLN A 164 0.84 29.30 1.53
CA GLN A 164 -0.42 30.01 1.29
C GLN A 164 -0.67 30.60 -0.12
N PHE A 165 0.31 30.59 -1.03
CA PHE A 165 0.14 31.27 -2.34
C PHE A 165 -0.78 30.59 -3.34
N LEU A 166 -1.09 29.30 -3.14
CA LEU A 166 -2.00 28.55 -4.01
C LEU A 166 -3.47 28.91 -3.79
N SER A 167 -3.79 29.76 -2.82
CA SER A 167 -5.19 30.08 -2.50
C SER A 167 -5.70 31.34 -3.20
N THR A 168 -4.81 32.23 -3.67
CA THR A 168 -5.19 33.63 -3.92
C THR A 168 -5.03 34.09 -5.37
N TYR A 169 -4.18 33.45 -6.19
CA TYR A 169 -3.94 33.90 -7.58
C TYR A 169 -3.67 32.74 -8.56
N PRO A 170 -4.36 32.69 -9.73
CA PRO A 170 -4.12 31.69 -10.78
C PRO A 170 -2.67 31.66 -11.30
N ALA A 171 -1.98 32.81 -11.29
CA ALA A 171 -0.57 32.90 -11.67
C ALA A 171 0.34 32.01 -10.82
N THR A 172 0.03 31.83 -9.53
CA THR A 172 0.80 30.95 -8.64
C THR A 172 0.68 29.48 -9.06
N TYR A 173 -0.50 29.04 -9.51
CA TYR A 173 -0.69 27.65 -9.95
C TYR A 173 0.17 27.30 -11.14
N VAL A 174 0.28 28.21 -12.10
CA VAL A 174 1.12 28.02 -13.29
C VAL A 174 2.59 27.89 -12.89
N ILE A 175 3.06 28.77 -12.00
CA ILE A 175 4.44 28.76 -11.51
C ILE A 175 4.74 27.47 -10.75
N TYR A 176 3.82 27.07 -9.88
CA TYR A 176 3.94 25.82 -9.13
C TYR A 176 3.96 24.62 -10.07
N ALA A 177 3.11 24.59 -11.10
CA ALA A 177 3.14 23.55 -12.11
C ALA A 177 4.53 23.45 -12.77
N HIS A 178 5.07 24.58 -13.26
CA HIS A 178 6.38 24.59 -13.93
C HIS A 178 7.50 24.09 -13.02
N LEU A 179 7.48 24.45 -11.74
CA LEU A 179 8.41 23.90 -10.76
C LEU A 179 8.27 22.37 -10.65
N LEU A 180 7.05 21.86 -10.47
CA LEU A 180 6.80 20.41 -10.36
C LEU A 180 7.32 19.68 -11.59
N ARG A 181 7.17 20.25 -12.78
CA ARG A 181 7.73 19.70 -14.02
C ARG A 181 9.25 19.62 -13.99
N GLN A 182 9.94 20.63 -13.45
CA GLN A 182 11.40 20.60 -13.34
C GLN A 182 11.86 19.51 -12.36
N ILE A 183 11.22 19.41 -11.18
CA ILE A 183 11.54 18.36 -10.20
C ILE A 183 11.29 16.98 -10.83
N ALA A 184 10.16 16.80 -11.51
CA ALA A 184 9.80 15.58 -12.20
C ALA A 184 10.78 15.21 -13.33
N ALA A 185 11.47 16.20 -13.92
CA ALA A 185 12.43 16.02 -15.01
C ALA A 185 13.90 15.89 -14.56
N LEU A 186 14.18 15.96 -13.25
CA LEU A 186 15.52 15.72 -12.71
C LEU A 186 16.02 14.31 -13.03
N ALA A 187 17.35 14.13 -13.02
CA ALA A 187 17.97 12.83 -13.22
C ALA A 187 17.73 11.91 -12.01
N GLU A 188 17.87 10.59 -12.22
CA GLU A 188 17.63 9.59 -11.17
C GLU A 188 18.54 9.79 -9.94
N ALA A 189 19.80 10.20 -10.15
CA ALA A 189 20.72 10.55 -9.07
C ALA A 189 20.18 11.71 -8.20
N ASP A 190 19.60 12.73 -8.81
CA ASP A 190 19.03 13.89 -8.12
C ASP A 190 17.73 13.51 -7.38
N HIS A 191 16.91 12.63 -7.95
CA HIS A 191 15.76 12.04 -7.25
C HIS A 191 16.20 11.28 -6.00
N ASN A 192 17.30 10.52 -6.08
CA ASN A 192 17.87 9.83 -4.92
C ASN A 192 18.28 10.81 -3.81
N PHE A 193 18.93 11.92 -4.13
CA PHE A 193 19.24 12.96 -3.14
C PHE A 193 17.98 13.57 -2.52
N LEU A 194 16.99 13.92 -3.35
CA LEU A 194 15.71 14.47 -2.89
C LEU A 194 14.99 13.55 -1.91
N MET A 195 14.90 12.24 -2.23
CA MET A 195 14.26 11.27 -1.36
C MET A 195 14.91 11.22 0.04
N HIS A 196 16.24 11.23 0.10
CA HIS A 196 16.97 11.22 1.38
C HIS A 196 16.87 12.54 2.14
N TRP A 197 16.75 13.68 1.46
CA TRP A 197 16.48 14.95 2.10
C TRP A 197 15.05 15.06 2.63
N PHE A 198 14.05 14.56 1.87
CA PHE A 198 12.67 14.51 2.34
C PHE A 198 12.52 13.65 3.59
N LYS A 199 13.26 12.55 3.69
CA LYS A 199 13.33 11.70 4.90
C LYS A 199 13.74 12.45 6.17
N LYS A 200 14.45 13.58 6.06
CA LYS A 200 14.88 14.40 7.20
C LYS A 200 13.89 15.50 7.59
N LEU A 201 12.81 15.67 6.82
CA LEU A 201 11.79 16.66 7.15
C LEU A 201 11.01 16.23 8.39
N SER A 202 10.55 17.20 9.18
CA SER A 202 9.62 16.92 10.26
C SER A 202 8.29 16.43 9.69
N GLN A 203 7.64 15.51 10.41
CA GLN A 203 6.34 14.92 10.01
C GLN A 203 5.31 15.99 9.61
N LYS A 204 5.19 17.07 10.40
CA LYS A 204 4.28 18.19 10.11
C LYS A 204 4.52 18.80 8.73
N ARG A 205 5.77 19.02 8.34
CA ARG A 205 6.10 19.64 7.05
C ARG A 205 5.95 18.66 5.92
N PHE A 206 6.40 17.43 6.11
CA PHE A 206 6.25 16.37 5.13
C PHE A 206 4.77 16.18 4.76
N LYS A 207 3.88 16.13 5.76
CA LYS A 207 2.42 16.09 5.56
C LYS A 207 1.89 17.28 4.78
N GLN A 208 2.33 18.51 5.12
CA GLN A 208 1.93 19.71 4.37
C GLN A 208 2.33 19.67 2.89
N LEU A 209 3.42 18.99 2.53
CA LEU A 209 3.82 18.84 1.12
C LEU A 209 2.88 17.91 0.36
N VAL A 210 2.56 16.77 0.98
CA VAL A 210 1.60 15.80 0.45
C VAL A 210 0.24 16.46 0.25
N GLU A 211 -0.28 17.15 1.27
CA GLU A 211 -1.58 17.85 1.21
C GLU A 211 -1.63 18.90 0.09
N ARG A 212 -0.55 19.64 -0.14
CA ARG A 212 -0.49 20.64 -1.23
C ARG A 212 -0.49 20.01 -2.61
N LEU A 213 0.25 18.91 -2.79
CA LEU A 213 0.25 18.17 -4.05
C LEU A 213 -1.13 17.55 -4.32
N HIS A 214 -1.77 16.99 -3.29
CA HIS A 214 -3.16 16.53 -3.38
C HIS A 214 -4.09 17.66 -3.80
N PHE A 215 -4.06 18.79 -3.07
CA PHE A 215 -4.89 19.95 -3.38
C PHE A 215 -4.67 20.48 -4.80
N PHE A 216 -3.42 20.54 -5.26
CA PHE A 216 -3.10 20.93 -6.64
C PHE A 216 -3.67 19.96 -7.67
N ILE A 217 -3.54 18.65 -7.46
CA ILE A 217 -4.10 17.62 -8.35
C ILE A 217 -5.63 17.71 -8.36
N SER A 218 -6.26 17.77 -7.19
CA SER A 218 -7.72 17.84 -7.02
C SER A 218 -8.30 19.10 -7.65
N THR A 219 -7.69 20.26 -7.41
CA THR A 219 -8.12 21.54 -8.01
C THR A 219 -8.00 21.51 -9.52
N ARG A 220 -6.99 20.81 -10.05
CA ARG A 220 -6.81 20.69 -11.50
C ARG A 220 -7.82 19.73 -12.14
N LEU A 221 -8.19 18.66 -11.45
CA LEU A 221 -9.21 17.71 -11.91
C LEU A 221 -10.63 18.28 -11.81
N PHE A 222 -10.93 18.96 -10.69
CA PHE A 222 -12.25 19.47 -10.36
C PHE A 222 -12.17 20.97 -10.03
N PRO A 223 -11.89 21.84 -11.02
CA PRO A 223 -11.75 23.26 -10.78
C PRO A 223 -13.11 23.90 -10.45
N ALA A 224 -13.18 24.63 -9.33
CA ALA A 224 -14.39 25.36 -8.95
C ALA A 224 -14.77 26.45 -9.97
N LYS A 225 -13.76 27.05 -10.61
CA LYS A 225 -13.90 28.04 -11.70
C LYS A 225 -12.96 27.67 -12.84
N PRO A 226 -13.43 26.88 -13.83
CA PRO A 226 -12.59 26.40 -14.94
C PRO A 226 -11.92 27.53 -15.75
N GLU A 227 -12.59 28.68 -15.84
CA GLU A 227 -12.14 29.86 -16.60
C GLU A 227 -10.87 30.52 -16.03
N GLU A 228 -10.61 30.35 -14.73
CA GLU A 228 -9.43 30.91 -14.07
C GLU A 228 -8.15 30.10 -14.37
N LEU A 229 -8.27 28.89 -14.92
CA LEU A 229 -7.14 28.01 -15.20
C LEU A 229 -6.90 27.82 -16.71
N PRO A 230 -5.64 27.61 -17.13
CA PRO A 230 -5.35 27.32 -18.53
C PRO A 230 -6.08 26.06 -19.03
N PRO A 231 -6.48 25.99 -20.32
CA PRO A 231 -7.13 24.81 -20.89
C PRO A 231 -6.33 23.52 -20.71
N MET A 232 -7.01 22.40 -20.46
CA MET A 232 -6.36 21.11 -20.20
C MET A 232 -5.42 20.67 -21.33
N ALA A 233 -5.81 20.90 -22.58
CA ALA A 233 -5.02 20.55 -23.76
C ALA A 233 -3.61 21.18 -23.78
N LYS A 234 -3.44 22.39 -23.22
CA LYS A 234 -2.13 23.08 -23.17
C LYS A 234 -1.30 22.71 -21.94
N CYS A 235 -1.91 22.07 -20.96
CA CYS A 235 -1.35 21.85 -19.62
C CYS A 235 -1.54 20.41 -19.14
N TYR A 236 -1.60 19.45 -20.06
CA TYR A 236 -1.77 18.02 -19.77
C TYR A 236 -0.66 17.47 -18.86
N TRP A 237 0.50 18.12 -18.83
CA TRP A 237 1.66 17.73 -18.04
C TRP A 237 1.57 18.10 -16.55
N TRP A 238 0.59 18.92 -16.13
CA TRP A 238 0.48 19.40 -14.74
C TRP A 238 0.26 18.26 -13.74
N ILE A 239 -0.79 17.46 -13.94
CA ILE A 239 -1.14 16.33 -13.08
C ILE A 239 -0.03 15.26 -13.07
N PRO A 240 0.51 14.82 -14.24
CA PRO A 240 1.63 13.89 -14.26
C PRO A 240 2.86 14.38 -13.49
N SER A 241 3.22 15.66 -13.65
CA SER A 241 4.37 16.24 -12.95
C SER A 241 4.17 16.24 -11.44
N ALA A 242 2.98 16.69 -10.98
CA ALA A 242 2.63 16.69 -9.56
C ALA A 242 2.65 15.29 -8.95
N THR A 243 2.06 14.31 -9.66
CA THR A 243 1.98 12.91 -9.21
C THR A 243 3.39 12.28 -9.14
N LYS A 244 4.27 12.58 -10.11
CA LYS A 244 5.67 12.14 -10.07
C LYS A 244 6.44 12.73 -8.90
N VAL A 245 6.25 14.02 -8.58
CA VAL A 245 6.87 14.62 -7.38
C VAL A 245 6.31 13.99 -6.11
N LEU A 246 5.01 13.72 -6.04
CA LEU A 246 4.40 13.02 -4.92
C LEU A 246 4.95 11.59 -4.76
N SER A 247 5.30 10.92 -5.86
CA SER A 247 5.96 9.61 -5.82
C SER A 247 7.33 9.64 -5.14
N LEU A 248 8.08 10.75 -5.26
CA LEU A 248 9.35 10.93 -4.56
C LEU A 248 9.14 11.05 -3.03
N LEU A 249 8.06 11.72 -2.60
CA LEU A 249 7.68 11.76 -1.19
C LEU A 249 7.28 10.37 -0.70
N ASN A 250 6.44 9.64 -1.45
CA ASN A 250 6.06 8.28 -1.09
C ASN A 250 7.28 7.34 -0.97
N ALA A 251 8.23 7.45 -1.90
CA ALA A 251 9.48 6.71 -1.85
C ALA A 251 10.33 7.10 -0.63
N ALA A 252 10.44 8.39 -0.31
CA ALA A 252 11.10 8.87 0.91
C ALA A 252 10.46 8.30 2.20
N ASN A 253 9.12 8.21 2.23
CA ASN A 253 8.38 7.59 3.31
C ASN A 253 8.71 6.09 3.46
N SER A 254 8.89 5.40 2.32
CA SER A 254 9.14 3.95 2.26
C SER A 254 10.56 3.57 2.67
N ILE A 255 11.57 4.38 2.33
CA ILE A 255 12.98 4.14 2.72
C ILE A 255 13.30 4.60 4.16
N SER A 256 12.33 5.17 4.86
CA SER A 256 12.49 5.57 6.26
C SER A 256 12.38 4.34 7.16
N CYS A 257 13.21 4.27 8.22
CA CYS A 257 13.19 3.12 9.15
C CYS A 257 11.81 2.95 9.78
N THR A 258 11.20 4.07 10.14
CA THR A 258 9.79 4.21 10.44
C THR A 258 9.17 5.14 9.41
N PRO A 259 8.00 4.82 8.82
CA PRO A 259 7.30 5.73 7.94
C PRO A 259 7.08 7.09 8.62
N ILE A 260 7.39 8.17 7.90
CA ILE A 260 7.26 9.55 8.38
C ILE A 260 5.77 9.87 8.65
N MET A 261 4.89 9.32 7.82
CA MET A 261 3.43 9.37 7.99
C MET A 261 2.77 8.08 7.50
N PRO A 262 1.54 7.77 7.94
CA PRO A 262 0.79 6.63 7.45
C PRO A 262 0.60 6.67 5.94
N PHE A 263 0.76 5.54 5.26
CA PHE A 263 0.60 5.48 3.80
C PHE A 263 -0.83 5.72 3.31
N VAL A 264 -1.83 5.66 4.20
CA VAL A 264 -3.22 6.03 3.87
C VAL A 264 -3.39 7.53 3.65
N ASP A 265 -2.51 8.36 4.23
CA ASP A 265 -2.54 9.81 4.06
C ASP A 265 -2.01 10.23 2.66
N PHE A 266 -1.44 9.29 1.88
CA PHE A 266 -1.10 9.49 0.47
C PHE A 266 -2.26 9.25 -0.49
N TYR A 267 -3.40 8.75 -0.01
CA TYR A 267 -4.59 8.60 -0.85
C TYR A 267 -5.20 9.96 -1.18
N ASN A 268 -5.50 10.19 -2.46
CA ASN A 268 -6.29 11.34 -2.88
C ASN A 268 -7.74 10.90 -3.12
N LEU A 269 -8.59 11.07 -2.11
CA LEU A 269 -10.00 10.68 -2.14
C LEU A 269 -10.81 11.37 -3.25
N THR A 270 -10.35 12.49 -3.81
CA THR A 270 -11.04 13.11 -4.95
C THR A 270 -10.99 12.24 -6.21
N LEU A 271 -10.02 11.31 -6.30
CA LEU A 271 -9.92 10.34 -7.38
C LEU A 271 -11.05 9.30 -7.34
N ASP A 272 -11.71 9.10 -6.19
CA ASP A 272 -12.86 8.20 -6.07
C ASP A 272 -14.04 8.63 -6.96
N HIS A 273 -14.07 9.90 -7.38
CA HIS A 273 -15.07 10.47 -8.29
C HIS A 273 -14.66 10.45 -9.77
N THR A 274 -13.48 9.91 -10.10
CA THR A 274 -13.00 9.78 -11.48
C THR A 274 -13.38 8.44 -12.09
N ASP A 275 -13.31 8.32 -13.42
CA ASP A 275 -13.49 7.02 -14.09
C ASP A 275 -12.23 6.17 -13.95
N PHE A 276 -12.08 5.55 -12.78
CA PHE A 276 -10.94 4.70 -12.45
C PHE A 276 -10.88 3.41 -13.29
N MET A 277 -11.99 2.99 -13.92
CA MET A 277 -11.97 1.82 -14.79
C MET A 277 -11.39 2.15 -16.15
N GLU A 278 -11.71 3.33 -16.70
CA GLU A 278 -11.06 3.80 -17.92
C GLU A 278 -9.55 4.04 -17.71
N ASP A 279 -9.16 4.59 -16.55
CA ASP A 279 -7.74 4.73 -16.17
C ASP A 279 -7.05 3.36 -16.09
N TYR A 280 -7.67 2.38 -15.44
CA TYR A 280 -7.18 1.01 -15.33
C TYR A 280 -7.06 0.31 -16.70
N HIS A 281 -8.08 0.39 -17.54
CA HIS A 281 -8.05 -0.19 -18.89
C HIS A 281 -6.99 0.48 -19.77
N THR A 282 -6.84 1.81 -19.66
CA THR A 282 -5.76 2.53 -20.35
C THR A 282 -4.40 2.04 -19.89
N TRP A 283 -4.21 1.85 -18.58
CA TRP A 283 -2.97 1.36 -18.00
C TRP A 283 -2.64 -0.08 -18.45
N GLN A 284 -3.61 -0.99 -18.43
CA GLN A 284 -3.44 -2.37 -18.90
C GLN A 284 -3.10 -2.46 -20.38
N THR A 285 -3.86 -1.76 -21.23
CA THR A 285 -3.69 -1.82 -22.69
C THR A 285 -2.42 -1.15 -23.18
N HIS A 286 -1.93 -0.17 -22.44
CA HIS A 286 -0.81 0.67 -22.85
C HIS A 286 0.35 0.62 -21.85
N GLY A 287 0.67 -0.56 -21.29
CA GLY A 287 1.67 -0.76 -20.23
C GLY A 287 3.08 -0.16 -20.47
N ASN A 288 3.38 0.38 -21.66
CA ASN A 288 4.61 1.10 -22.02
C ASN A 288 4.38 2.44 -22.73
N SER A 289 3.16 2.99 -22.72
CA SER A 289 2.84 4.28 -23.35
C SER A 289 3.33 5.46 -22.52
N THR A 290 3.66 6.56 -23.19
CA THR A 290 3.93 7.88 -22.58
C THR A 290 2.66 8.51 -21.97
N ARG A 291 1.49 7.88 -22.14
CA ARG A 291 0.23 8.34 -21.58
C ARG A 291 0.20 8.10 -20.07
N PHE A 292 -0.06 9.17 -19.33
CA PHE A 292 -0.22 9.14 -17.88
C PHE A 292 -1.52 8.43 -17.48
N THR A 293 -1.42 7.61 -16.44
CA THR A 293 -2.55 7.01 -15.71
C THR A 293 -2.26 7.04 -14.21
N PHE A 294 -3.29 7.14 -13.38
CA PHE A 294 -3.10 7.07 -11.93
C PHE A 294 -2.71 5.67 -11.45
N CYS A 295 -3.09 4.63 -12.19
CA CYS A 295 -2.66 3.25 -11.94
C CYS A 295 -1.13 3.04 -12.01
N GLN A 296 -0.38 3.92 -12.70
CA GLN A 296 1.09 3.95 -12.64
C GLN A 296 1.64 4.38 -11.26
N PHE A 297 0.81 5.02 -10.44
CA PHE A 297 1.16 5.55 -9.13
C PHE A 297 0.18 5.04 -8.06
N PRO A 298 0.13 3.72 -7.77
CA PRO A 298 -0.96 3.14 -6.96
C PRO A 298 -1.07 3.69 -5.53
N PHE A 299 0.00 4.30 -4.99
CA PHE A 299 -0.03 4.89 -3.65
C PHE A 299 -1.05 6.04 -3.52
N ILE A 300 -1.46 6.67 -4.62
CA ILE A 300 -2.43 7.79 -4.60
C ILE A 300 -3.89 7.32 -4.62
N LEU A 301 -4.13 6.09 -5.08
CA LEU A 301 -5.46 5.52 -5.17
C LEU A 301 -5.93 5.01 -3.81
N SER A 302 -7.16 5.32 -3.44
CA SER A 302 -7.76 4.83 -2.18
C SER A 302 -7.96 3.31 -2.22
N THR A 303 -8.02 2.69 -1.05
CA THR A 303 -8.35 1.26 -0.94
C THR A 303 -9.74 0.94 -1.53
N VAL A 304 -10.68 1.90 -1.48
CA VAL A 304 -12.02 1.76 -2.08
C VAL A 304 -11.93 1.65 -3.60
N VAL A 305 -11.17 2.52 -4.25
CA VAL A 305 -10.95 2.47 -5.71
C VAL A 305 -10.25 1.17 -6.11
N LYS A 306 -9.19 0.78 -5.40
CA LYS A 306 -8.45 -0.46 -5.71
C LYS A 306 -9.33 -1.70 -5.55
N LYS A 307 -10.16 -1.77 -4.50
CA LYS A 307 -11.15 -2.83 -4.32
C LYS A 307 -12.12 -2.87 -5.50
N ALA A 308 -12.64 -1.72 -5.91
CA ALA A 308 -13.58 -1.63 -7.03
C ALA A 308 -12.94 -2.06 -8.36
N ILE A 309 -11.68 -1.71 -8.61
CA ILE A 309 -10.90 -2.19 -9.76
C ILE A 309 -10.80 -3.72 -9.73
N ILE A 310 -10.35 -4.30 -8.61
CA ILE A 310 -10.20 -5.75 -8.46
C ILE A 310 -11.52 -6.49 -8.65
N GLN A 311 -12.60 -5.98 -8.07
CA GLN A 311 -13.92 -6.58 -8.19
C GLN A 311 -14.40 -6.56 -9.64
N LYS A 312 -14.33 -5.40 -10.32
CA LYS A 312 -14.76 -5.28 -11.71
C LYS A 312 -13.89 -6.11 -12.66
N ASP A 313 -12.58 -6.12 -12.45
CA ASP A 313 -11.64 -6.96 -13.21
C ASP A 313 -11.98 -8.45 -13.04
N SER A 314 -12.29 -8.88 -11.80
CA SER A 314 -12.71 -10.25 -11.50
C SER A 314 -14.03 -10.61 -12.19
N GLU A 315 -15.05 -9.74 -12.10
CA GLU A 315 -16.34 -9.93 -12.78
C GLU A 315 -16.19 -10.03 -14.30
N GLN A 316 -15.36 -9.18 -14.91
CA GLN A 316 -15.05 -9.24 -16.35
C GLN A 316 -14.35 -10.54 -16.73
N GLN A 317 -13.38 -10.99 -15.93
CA GLN A 317 -12.71 -12.28 -16.15
C GLN A 317 -13.70 -13.46 -16.02
N MET A 318 -14.62 -13.44 -15.04
CA MET A 318 -15.67 -14.46 -14.90
C MET A 318 -16.55 -14.54 -16.13
N ILE A 319 -17.02 -13.40 -16.64
CA ILE A 319 -17.86 -13.33 -17.84
C ILE A 319 -17.09 -13.85 -19.06
N SER A 320 -15.82 -13.45 -19.20
CA SER A 320 -14.95 -13.88 -20.29
C SER A 320 -14.74 -15.39 -20.29
N MET A 321 -14.41 -15.98 -19.14
CA MET A 321 -14.20 -17.43 -18.97
C MET A 321 -15.48 -18.24 -19.22
N ALA A 322 -16.63 -17.76 -18.73
CA ALA A 322 -17.92 -18.40 -18.97
C ALA A 322 -18.29 -18.36 -20.47
N ARG A 323 -18.06 -17.22 -21.14
CA ARG A 323 -18.28 -17.06 -22.58
C ARG A 323 -17.36 -17.96 -23.40
N GLN A 324 -16.08 -18.04 -23.05
CA GLN A 324 -15.12 -18.91 -23.73
C GLN A 324 -15.53 -20.38 -23.61
N SER A 325 -15.89 -20.82 -22.41
CA SER A 325 -16.40 -22.19 -22.18
C SER A 325 -17.66 -22.50 -23.00
N LEU A 326 -18.56 -21.54 -23.13
CA LEU A 326 -19.78 -21.67 -23.94
C LEU A 326 -19.43 -21.80 -25.43
N VAL A 327 -18.58 -20.92 -25.96
CA VAL A 327 -18.13 -20.93 -27.36
C VAL A 327 -17.42 -22.25 -27.69
N ASP A 328 -16.56 -22.74 -26.81
CA ASP A 328 -15.83 -24.00 -27.01
C ASP A 328 -16.78 -25.20 -27.10
N LYS A 329 -17.80 -25.28 -26.24
CA LYS A 329 -18.80 -26.36 -26.29
C LYS A 329 -19.71 -26.28 -27.51
N VAL A 330 -20.14 -25.07 -27.89
CA VAL A 330 -20.95 -24.84 -29.09
C VAL A 330 -20.16 -25.23 -30.35
N SER A 331 -18.89 -24.83 -30.44
CA SER A 331 -17.99 -25.19 -31.54
C SER A 331 -17.82 -26.71 -31.68
N ARG A 332 -17.77 -27.42 -30.54
CA ARG A 332 -17.73 -28.90 -30.48
C ARG A 332 -19.10 -29.58 -30.67
N ARG A 333 -20.17 -28.83 -30.96
CA ARG A 333 -21.56 -29.31 -31.11
C ARG A 333 -22.06 -30.15 -29.92
N GLN A 334 -21.56 -29.86 -28.73
CA GLN A 334 -21.98 -30.54 -27.50
C GLN A 334 -23.25 -29.89 -26.94
N ARG A 335 -24.03 -30.65 -26.16
CA ARG A 335 -25.17 -30.08 -25.42
C ARG A 335 -24.66 -29.05 -24.41
N VAL A 336 -25.27 -27.87 -24.45
CA VAL A 336 -25.00 -26.76 -23.54
C VAL A 336 -25.88 -26.94 -22.30
N ASP A 337 -25.26 -26.96 -21.14
CA ASP A 337 -25.92 -26.93 -19.83
C ASP A 337 -25.50 -25.66 -19.10
N MET A 338 -26.45 -24.89 -18.57
CA MET A 338 -26.19 -23.63 -17.86
C MET A 338 -25.24 -23.80 -16.66
N SER A 339 -25.08 -25.01 -16.13
CA SER A 339 -24.07 -25.31 -15.11
C SER A 339 -22.63 -24.97 -15.54
N LEU A 340 -22.32 -25.00 -16.84
CA LEU A 340 -20.98 -24.74 -17.38
C LEU A 340 -20.46 -23.30 -17.17
N LEU A 341 -21.38 -22.37 -16.87
CA LEU A 341 -21.07 -20.95 -16.64
C LEU A 341 -20.55 -20.69 -15.22
N PHE A 342 -20.65 -21.68 -14.33
CA PHE A 342 -20.32 -21.56 -12.92
C PHE A 342 -19.23 -22.55 -12.52
N LEU A 343 -18.44 -22.18 -11.53
CA LEU A 343 -17.63 -23.11 -10.75
C LEU A 343 -18.55 -23.74 -9.71
N ASN A 344 -19.03 -24.96 -9.97
CA ASN A 344 -19.95 -25.65 -9.07
C ASN A 344 -19.16 -26.50 -8.07
N ILE A 345 -19.26 -26.16 -6.78
CA ILE A 345 -18.64 -26.90 -5.69
C ILE A 345 -19.73 -27.68 -4.95
N LYS A 346 -19.67 -29.01 -5.04
CA LYS A 346 -20.62 -29.93 -4.40
C LYS A 346 -19.93 -30.63 -3.24
N VAL A 347 -20.39 -30.39 -2.02
CA VAL A 347 -19.70 -30.84 -0.80
C VAL A 347 -20.68 -31.44 0.20
N ARG A 348 -20.21 -32.40 0.99
CA ARG A 348 -20.95 -32.96 2.14
C ARG A 348 -20.44 -32.29 3.41
N ARG A 349 -21.34 -31.92 4.33
CA ARG A 349 -20.96 -31.27 5.60
C ARG A 349 -19.94 -32.07 6.41
N LEU A 350 -20.10 -33.40 6.45
CA LEU A 350 -19.21 -34.31 7.19
C LEU A 350 -17.83 -34.52 6.54
N GLN A 351 -17.69 -34.23 5.24
CA GLN A 351 -16.43 -34.41 4.48
C GLN A 351 -16.04 -33.10 3.81
N LEU A 352 -16.27 -31.98 4.49
CA LEU A 352 -16.17 -30.64 3.93
C LEU A 352 -14.80 -30.35 3.33
N VAL A 353 -13.72 -30.59 4.09
CA VAL A 353 -12.34 -30.30 3.63
C VAL A 353 -12.00 -31.18 2.43
N SER A 354 -12.10 -32.50 2.56
CA SER A 354 -11.76 -33.44 1.48
C SER A 354 -12.54 -33.16 0.19
N ASP A 355 -13.87 -33.03 0.28
CA ASP A 355 -14.71 -32.76 -0.89
C ASP A 355 -14.34 -31.42 -1.56
N SER A 356 -14.07 -30.39 -0.75
CA SER A 356 -13.69 -29.06 -1.25
C SER A 356 -12.34 -29.10 -1.97
N LEU A 357 -11.35 -29.76 -1.38
CA LEU A 357 -10.02 -29.91 -1.97
C LEU A 357 -10.10 -30.69 -3.29
N ASP A 358 -10.88 -31.76 -3.33
CA ASP A 358 -11.09 -32.59 -4.52
C ASP A 358 -11.82 -31.84 -5.64
N GLU A 359 -12.89 -31.10 -5.31
CA GLU A 359 -13.63 -30.28 -6.28
C GLU A 359 -12.74 -29.16 -6.86
N LEU A 360 -11.97 -28.46 -6.02
CA LEU A 360 -11.04 -27.42 -6.47
C LEU A 360 -9.90 -28.00 -7.32
N ALA A 361 -9.39 -29.19 -6.96
CA ALA A 361 -8.36 -29.87 -7.73
C ALA A 361 -8.88 -30.36 -9.09
N ARG A 362 -10.13 -30.83 -9.16
CA ARG A 362 -10.78 -31.26 -10.41
C ARG A 362 -11.11 -30.07 -11.33
N ASN A 363 -11.51 -28.93 -10.77
CA ASN A 363 -11.98 -27.77 -11.53
C ASN A 363 -10.91 -26.65 -11.66
N ARG A 364 -9.62 -27.00 -11.68
CA ARG A 364 -8.51 -26.01 -11.75
C ARG A 364 -8.61 -25.02 -12.92
N ALA A 365 -9.09 -25.46 -14.09
CA ALA A 365 -9.26 -24.60 -15.26
C ALA A 365 -10.44 -23.63 -15.13
N ASP A 366 -11.38 -23.93 -14.22
CA ASP A 366 -12.65 -23.24 -14.05
C ASP A 366 -12.67 -22.34 -12.80
N LEU A 367 -11.54 -22.21 -12.09
CA LEU A 367 -11.43 -21.42 -10.85
C LEU A 367 -11.83 -19.95 -11.02
N LYS A 368 -11.72 -19.42 -12.24
CA LYS A 368 -12.10 -18.05 -12.59
C LYS A 368 -13.56 -17.91 -13.04
N LYS A 369 -14.41 -18.95 -12.90
CA LYS A 369 -15.86 -18.83 -13.12
C LYS A 369 -16.56 -18.38 -11.86
N LYS A 370 -17.82 -17.91 -12.00
CA LYS A 370 -18.65 -17.53 -10.85
C LYS A 370 -18.88 -18.74 -9.94
N LEU A 371 -18.52 -18.62 -8.66
CA LEU A 371 -18.64 -19.69 -7.68
C LEU A 371 -20.11 -19.95 -7.33
N LYS A 372 -20.46 -21.23 -7.21
CA LYS A 372 -21.76 -21.70 -6.72
C LYS A 372 -21.55 -22.93 -5.85
N VAL A 373 -21.98 -22.86 -4.59
CA VAL A 373 -21.85 -23.99 -3.66
C VAL A 373 -23.17 -24.73 -3.51
N THR A 374 -23.11 -26.05 -3.34
CA THR A 374 -24.26 -26.90 -3.03
C THR A 374 -23.88 -27.95 -1.99
N PHE A 375 -24.59 -27.96 -0.86
CA PHE A 375 -24.48 -29.03 0.13
C PHE A 375 -25.32 -30.23 -0.31
N VAL A 376 -24.68 -31.40 -0.40
CA VAL A 376 -25.34 -32.62 -0.87
C VAL A 376 -26.44 -33.03 0.11
N GLY A 377 -27.66 -33.18 -0.40
CA GLY A 377 -28.83 -33.55 0.41
C GLY A 377 -29.62 -32.38 0.99
N GLU A 378 -29.16 -31.14 0.77
CA GLU A 378 -29.84 -29.94 1.25
C GLU A 378 -30.53 -29.18 0.11
N ALA A 379 -31.78 -28.77 0.35
CA ALA A 379 -32.50 -27.91 -0.57
C ALA A 379 -32.03 -26.46 -0.40
N GLY A 380 -31.43 -25.88 -1.43
CA GLY A 380 -31.01 -24.48 -1.40
C GLY A 380 -30.53 -23.99 -2.76
N LEU A 381 -30.94 -22.78 -3.14
CA LEU A 381 -30.38 -22.08 -4.29
C LEU A 381 -29.39 -21.04 -3.77
N ASP A 382 -28.12 -21.20 -4.15
CA ASP A 382 -27.06 -20.31 -3.69
C ASP A 382 -27.20 -18.91 -4.31
N MET A 383 -27.66 -17.96 -3.49
CA MET A 383 -27.66 -16.52 -3.77
C MET A 383 -26.48 -15.81 -3.07
N GLY A 384 -25.45 -16.55 -2.67
CA GLY A 384 -24.26 -16.08 -1.95
C GLY A 384 -24.17 -16.59 -0.50
N GLY A 385 -25.31 -16.94 0.12
CA GLY A 385 -25.36 -17.40 1.51
C GLY A 385 -24.67 -18.75 1.73
N LEU A 386 -24.88 -19.73 0.83
CA LEU A 386 -24.23 -21.05 0.93
C LEU A 386 -22.74 -20.95 0.63
N THR A 387 -22.37 -20.10 -0.33
CA THR A 387 -20.97 -19.80 -0.61
C THR A 387 -20.27 -19.19 0.63
N LYS A 388 -20.89 -18.20 1.29
CA LYS A 388 -20.34 -17.60 2.52
C LYS A 388 -20.20 -18.63 3.65
N GLU A 389 -21.22 -19.47 3.84
CA GLU A 389 -21.20 -20.55 4.84
C GLU A 389 -20.06 -21.54 4.57
N TRP A 390 -19.90 -21.95 3.32
CA TRP A 390 -18.83 -22.88 2.90
C TRP A 390 -17.44 -22.35 3.22
N PHE A 391 -17.14 -21.09 2.89
CA PHE A 391 -15.87 -20.46 3.28
C PHE A 391 -15.67 -20.44 4.80
N LEU A 392 -16.70 -20.04 5.55
CA LEU A 392 -16.62 -19.94 7.01
C LEU A 392 -16.30 -21.30 7.66
N LEU A 393 -17.01 -22.36 7.26
CA LEU A 393 -16.81 -23.70 7.80
C LEU A 393 -15.46 -24.29 7.38
N LEU A 394 -15.09 -24.10 6.11
CA LEU A 394 -13.86 -24.66 5.55
C LEU A 394 -12.61 -24.03 6.18
N ILE A 395 -12.58 -22.70 6.31
CA ILE A 395 -11.47 -22.00 6.96
C ILE A 395 -11.34 -22.41 8.43
N ARG A 396 -12.45 -22.51 9.17
CA ARG A 396 -12.41 -22.95 10.57
C ARG A 396 -11.81 -24.36 10.73
N GLN A 397 -12.13 -25.29 9.83
CA GLN A 397 -11.57 -26.65 9.90
C GLN A 397 -10.09 -26.69 9.49
N ILE A 398 -9.68 -25.98 8.45
CA ILE A 398 -8.29 -25.98 7.95
C ILE A 398 -7.32 -25.32 8.93
N PHE A 399 -7.76 -24.25 9.60
CA PHE A 399 -6.95 -23.51 10.56
C PHE A 399 -7.04 -24.06 11.99
N HIS A 400 -7.82 -25.12 12.20
CA HIS A 400 -7.83 -25.84 13.47
C HIS A 400 -6.48 -26.52 13.72
N THR A 401 -6.01 -26.50 14.98
CA THR A 401 -4.70 -27.06 15.34
C THR A 401 -4.56 -28.54 14.97
N ASP A 402 -5.65 -29.30 15.11
CA ASP A 402 -5.68 -30.74 14.77
C ASP A 402 -5.49 -31.03 13.27
N TYR A 403 -5.75 -30.06 12.39
CA TYR A 403 -5.52 -30.24 10.96
C TYR A 403 -4.01 -30.20 10.62
N GLY A 404 -3.20 -29.48 11.41
CA GLY A 404 -1.74 -29.52 11.31
C GLY A 404 -1.08 -28.69 10.20
N MET A 405 -1.84 -28.00 9.34
CA MET A 405 -1.29 -27.10 8.31
C MET A 405 -0.75 -25.78 8.86
N PHE A 406 -1.41 -25.25 9.90
CA PHE A 406 -1.06 -24.00 10.53
C PHE A 406 -0.99 -24.17 12.04
N THR A 407 -0.05 -23.47 12.67
CA THR A 407 0.09 -23.39 14.12
C THR A 407 -0.41 -22.04 14.60
N PHE A 408 -1.26 -22.03 15.61
CA PHE A 408 -1.72 -20.80 16.24
C PHE A 408 -0.73 -20.39 17.35
N PHE A 409 -0.14 -19.21 17.23
CA PHE A 409 0.73 -18.64 18.24
C PHE A 409 -0.10 -17.79 19.20
N ASN A 410 -0.20 -18.24 20.45
CA ASN A 410 -1.02 -17.58 21.47
C ASN A 410 -0.52 -16.16 21.80
N ASP A 411 0.80 -15.95 21.84
CA ASP A 411 1.38 -14.67 22.24
C ASP A 411 1.14 -13.56 21.21
N SER A 412 1.15 -13.91 19.93
CA SER A 412 0.91 -12.99 18.80
C SER A 412 -0.50 -13.06 18.23
N HIS A 413 -1.34 -13.98 18.72
CA HIS A 413 -2.70 -14.26 18.24
C HIS A 413 -2.80 -14.41 16.71
N CYS A 414 -1.80 -15.05 16.10
CA CYS A 414 -1.75 -15.27 14.65
C CYS A 414 -1.48 -16.73 14.29
N HIS A 415 -1.85 -17.10 13.07
CA HIS A 415 -1.55 -18.39 12.48
C HIS A 415 -0.24 -18.30 11.70
N TRP A 416 0.59 -19.33 11.85
CA TRP A 416 1.84 -19.48 11.12
C TRP A 416 1.90 -20.83 10.41
N PHE A 417 2.65 -20.91 9.32
CA PHE A 417 2.79 -22.14 8.54
C PHE A 417 3.52 -23.21 9.37
N SER A 418 3.02 -24.43 9.36
CA SER A 418 3.76 -25.55 9.95
C SER A 418 5.05 -25.79 9.17
N SER A 419 6.18 -25.89 9.88
CA SER A 419 7.50 -26.17 9.28
C SER A 419 7.72 -27.65 9.00
N TRP A 420 6.77 -28.51 9.39
CA TRP A 420 6.90 -29.96 9.23
C TRP A 420 6.99 -30.33 7.77
N LYS A 421 7.88 -31.29 7.46
CA LYS A 421 7.98 -31.85 6.12
C LYS A 421 6.73 -32.66 5.84
N CYS A 422 5.86 -32.11 5.00
CA CYS A 422 4.77 -32.85 4.38
C CYS A 422 5.24 -33.36 3.01
N ASP A 423 4.89 -34.61 2.68
CA ASP A 423 5.19 -35.20 1.38
C ASP A 423 4.36 -34.56 0.25
N ASN A 424 3.23 -33.91 0.60
CA ASN A 424 2.35 -33.29 -0.36
C ASN A 424 1.99 -31.84 0.00
N TYR A 425 2.50 -30.88 -0.77
CA TYR A 425 2.20 -29.46 -0.62
C TYR A 425 0.91 -29.03 -1.35
N SER A 426 0.14 -29.97 -1.93
CA SER A 426 -1.07 -29.64 -2.68
C SER A 426 -2.13 -28.96 -1.82
N GLU A 427 -2.22 -29.30 -0.53
CA GLU A 427 -3.17 -28.68 0.38
C GLU A 427 -2.87 -27.19 0.58
N PHE A 428 -1.59 -26.82 0.78
CA PHE A 428 -1.18 -25.41 0.85
C PHE A 428 -1.55 -24.66 -0.43
N ARG A 429 -1.37 -25.28 -1.60
CA ARG A 429 -1.80 -24.71 -2.88
C ARG A 429 -3.32 -24.52 -2.95
N LEU A 430 -4.09 -25.46 -2.42
CA LEU A 430 -5.55 -25.35 -2.42
C LEU A 430 -6.04 -24.29 -1.43
N VAL A 431 -5.41 -24.15 -0.27
CA VAL A 431 -5.68 -23.04 0.68
C VAL A 431 -5.33 -21.69 0.05
N GLY A 432 -4.21 -21.63 -0.68
CA GLY A 432 -3.88 -20.44 -1.47
C GLY A 432 -4.97 -20.11 -2.48
N ALA A 433 -5.43 -21.09 -3.25
CA ALA A 433 -6.52 -20.91 -4.21
C ALA A 433 -7.83 -20.51 -3.53
N LEU A 434 -8.14 -21.05 -2.35
CA LEU A 434 -9.30 -20.67 -1.54
C LEU A 434 -9.23 -19.20 -1.12
N MET A 435 -8.06 -18.74 -0.66
CA MET A 435 -7.84 -17.33 -0.33
C MET A 435 -7.98 -16.44 -1.57
N GLY A 436 -7.47 -16.88 -2.72
CA GLY A 436 -7.66 -16.19 -4.00
C GLY A 436 -9.13 -16.12 -4.43
N LEU A 437 -9.87 -17.21 -4.31
CA LEU A 437 -11.31 -17.26 -4.58
C LEU A 437 -12.09 -16.31 -3.67
N ALA A 438 -11.69 -16.16 -2.41
CA ALA A 438 -12.33 -15.23 -1.49
C ALA A 438 -12.19 -13.79 -1.97
N VAL A 439 -10.97 -13.36 -2.33
CA VAL A 439 -10.73 -12.03 -2.92
C VAL A 439 -11.50 -11.86 -4.23
N TYR A 440 -11.46 -12.86 -5.10
CA TYR A 440 -12.10 -12.85 -6.42
C TYR A 440 -13.63 -12.77 -6.37
N ASN A 441 -14.24 -13.27 -5.28
CA ASN A 441 -15.69 -13.22 -5.04
C ASN A 441 -16.10 -12.15 -4.00
N SER A 442 -15.18 -11.27 -3.58
CA SER A 442 -15.41 -10.24 -2.56
C SER A 442 -15.92 -10.78 -1.22
N ILE A 443 -15.37 -11.92 -0.78
CA ILE A 443 -15.69 -12.59 0.48
C ILE A 443 -14.51 -12.42 1.44
N THR A 444 -14.80 -11.96 2.65
CA THR A 444 -13.82 -11.88 3.73
C THR A 444 -13.69 -13.21 4.47
N LEU A 445 -12.47 -13.58 4.81
CA LEU A 445 -12.13 -14.80 5.54
C LEU A 445 -11.74 -14.47 6.98
N ASP A 446 -12.15 -15.32 7.91
CA ASP A 446 -11.76 -15.24 9.32
C ASP A 446 -10.38 -15.90 9.53
N ILE A 447 -9.35 -15.29 8.93
CA ILE A 447 -7.97 -15.73 9.03
C ILE A 447 -7.15 -14.65 9.72
N ARG A 448 -6.22 -15.06 10.59
CA ARG A 448 -5.29 -14.17 11.28
C ARG A 448 -3.86 -14.47 10.89
N PHE A 449 -3.42 -14.00 9.73
CA PHE A 449 -2.01 -14.05 9.34
C PHE A 449 -1.26 -12.78 9.77
N PRO A 450 0.03 -12.88 10.12
CA PRO A 450 0.85 -11.71 10.37
C PRO A 450 1.13 -10.95 9.05
N PRO A 451 1.37 -9.63 9.09
CA PRO A 451 1.55 -8.80 7.89
C PRO A 451 2.63 -9.29 6.91
N CYS A 452 3.66 -9.97 7.40
CA CYS A 452 4.73 -10.53 6.57
C CYS A 452 4.23 -11.59 5.57
N VAL A 453 3.13 -12.30 5.85
CA VAL A 453 2.51 -13.25 4.90
C VAL A 453 2.05 -12.54 3.63
N TYR A 454 1.42 -11.36 3.76
CA TYR A 454 0.96 -10.57 2.62
C TYR A 454 2.13 -9.92 1.87
N LYS A 455 3.20 -9.52 2.57
CA LYS A 455 4.46 -9.08 1.92
C LYS A 455 5.03 -10.19 1.03
N LYS A 456 5.09 -11.42 1.54
CA LYS A 456 5.57 -12.58 0.80
C LYS A 456 4.65 -12.91 -0.38
N LEU A 457 3.33 -12.82 -0.24
CA LEU A 457 2.37 -13.03 -1.33
C LEU A 457 2.56 -12.07 -2.51
N LEU A 458 3.04 -10.86 -2.23
CA LEU A 458 3.37 -9.85 -3.24
C LEU A 458 4.84 -9.86 -3.66
N THR A 459 5.60 -10.92 -3.34
CA THR A 459 7.02 -11.03 -3.71
C THR A 459 7.28 -12.25 -4.59
N PRO A 460 7.28 -12.13 -5.92
CA PRO A 460 6.80 -10.98 -6.70
C PRO A 460 5.26 -10.92 -6.75
N PRO A 461 4.66 -9.76 -7.09
CA PRO A 461 3.21 -9.59 -7.15
C PRO A 461 2.56 -10.25 -8.38
N VAL A 462 3.39 -10.72 -9.32
CA VAL A 462 2.97 -11.47 -10.51
C VAL A 462 3.85 -12.71 -10.60
N VAL A 463 3.25 -13.85 -10.92
CA VAL A 463 3.96 -15.12 -11.06
C VAL A 463 5.03 -15.00 -12.16
N PRO A 464 6.31 -15.28 -11.85
CA PRO A 464 7.36 -15.30 -12.87
C PRO A 464 7.08 -16.33 -13.96
N CYS A 465 7.44 -16.02 -15.20
CA CYS A 465 7.39 -16.99 -16.30
C CYS A 465 8.38 -18.13 -16.10
N ASP A 466 9.51 -17.84 -15.46
CA ASP A 466 10.54 -18.81 -15.11
C ASP A 466 10.17 -19.55 -13.81
N PRO A 467 9.92 -20.87 -13.86
CA PRO A 467 9.54 -21.67 -12.69
C PRO A 467 10.66 -21.77 -11.65
N ASP A 468 11.92 -21.52 -12.01
CA ASP A 468 13.06 -21.59 -11.08
C ASP A 468 13.24 -20.29 -10.29
N THR A 469 12.55 -19.21 -10.66
CA THR A 469 12.61 -17.94 -9.92
C THR A 469 11.90 -18.09 -8.57
N PRO A 470 12.58 -17.80 -7.44
CA PRO A 470 11.98 -17.97 -6.12
C PRO A 470 10.82 -17.01 -5.88
N VAL A 471 9.71 -17.55 -5.37
CA VAL A 471 8.51 -16.80 -4.97
C VAL A 471 8.34 -16.81 -3.46
N GLY A 472 7.68 -15.80 -2.90
CA GLY A 472 7.47 -15.68 -1.46
C GLY A 472 8.71 -15.32 -0.64
N MET A 473 9.84 -15.00 -1.28
CA MET A 473 11.09 -14.63 -0.61
C MET A 473 11.16 -13.12 -0.42
N ALA A 474 10.53 -12.62 0.65
CA ALA A 474 10.48 -11.20 0.97
C ALA A 474 11.66 -10.78 1.85
N THR A 475 12.10 -9.52 1.71
CA THR A 475 13.03 -8.90 2.67
C THR A 475 12.26 -8.57 3.95
N LEU A 476 12.49 -9.37 4.99
CA LEU A 476 11.81 -9.25 6.29
C LEU A 476 12.78 -8.81 7.37
N THR A 477 12.28 -8.01 8.33
CA THR A 477 13.09 -7.42 9.40
C THR A 477 12.79 -8.05 10.75
N LEU A 478 13.52 -7.63 11.79
CA LEU A 478 13.25 -8.03 13.16
C LEU A 478 11.84 -7.59 13.62
N ASP A 479 11.32 -6.48 13.10
CA ASP A 479 9.95 -6.02 13.38
C ASP A 479 8.88 -6.94 12.78
N ASP A 480 9.19 -7.57 11.63
CA ASP A 480 8.32 -8.60 11.06
C ASP A 480 8.35 -9.86 11.93
N LEU A 481 9.52 -10.24 12.45
CA LEU A 481 9.64 -11.37 13.38
C LEU A 481 8.88 -11.12 14.68
N GLN A 482 8.94 -9.89 15.22
CA GLN A 482 8.25 -9.51 16.45
C GLN A 482 6.73 -9.73 16.37
N GLN A 483 6.14 -9.55 15.18
CA GLN A 483 4.71 -9.78 14.97
C GLN A 483 4.32 -11.26 14.89
N VAL A 484 5.29 -12.15 14.68
CA VAL A 484 5.07 -13.60 14.63
C VAL A 484 5.47 -14.25 15.95
N MET A 485 6.71 -14.01 16.37
CA MET A 485 7.39 -14.60 17.53
C MET A 485 7.98 -13.46 18.40
N PRO A 486 7.17 -12.81 19.26
CA PRO A 486 7.57 -11.62 19.99
C PRO A 486 8.73 -11.86 20.96
N ASP A 487 8.71 -12.96 21.72
CA ASP A 487 9.74 -13.28 22.71
C ASP A 487 11.10 -13.53 22.07
N LEU A 488 11.13 -14.27 20.96
CA LEU A 488 12.35 -14.51 20.20
C LEU A 488 12.90 -13.19 19.61
N ALA A 489 12.02 -12.35 19.05
CA ALA A 489 12.43 -11.06 18.52
C ALA A 489 13.01 -10.16 19.62
N HIS A 490 12.44 -10.22 20.83
CA HIS A 490 12.96 -9.51 21.99
C HIS A 490 14.38 -9.96 22.34
N GLY A 491 14.63 -11.27 22.47
CA GLY A 491 15.98 -11.79 22.76
C GLY A 491 17.00 -11.46 21.66
N LEU A 492 16.59 -11.46 20.39
CA LEU A 492 17.46 -11.02 19.29
C LEU A 492 17.72 -9.50 19.32
N ALA A 493 16.76 -8.69 19.76
CA ALA A 493 16.96 -7.26 19.97
C ALA A 493 17.93 -6.98 21.14
N GLU A 494 17.85 -7.76 22.22
CA GLU A 494 18.81 -7.71 23.32
C GLU A 494 20.22 -8.07 22.83
N LEU A 495 20.38 -9.14 22.04
CA LEU A 495 21.66 -9.50 21.42
C LEU A 495 22.25 -8.33 20.59
N LEU A 496 21.42 -7.64 19.82
CA LEU A 496 21.82 -6.48 19.00
C LEU A 496 22.24 -5.26 19.82
N SER A 497 21.66 -5.07 21.00
CA SER A 497 21.90 -3.92 21.87
C SER A 497 22.90 -4.20 22.98
N TYR A 498 23.30 -5.47 23.16
CA TYR A 498 24.24 -5.88 24.20
C TYR A 498 25.58 -5.14 24.13
N GLU A 499 26.08 -4.66 25.26
CA GLU A 499 27.34 -3.88 25.34
C GLU A 499 28.57 -4.74 25.71
N GLY A 500 28.36 -5.94 26.27
CA GLY A 500 29.43 -6.86 26.67
C GLY A 500 30.03 -7.67 25.52
N ASN A 501 30.77 -8.74 25.85
CA ASN A 501 31.42 -9.60 24.86
C ASN A 501 30.44 -10.69 24.40
N VAL A 502 29.89 -10.54 23.20
CA VAL A 502 28.86 -11.46 22.69
C VAL A 502 29.38 -12.90 22.58
N GLU A 503 30.65 -13.08 22.20
CA GLU A 503 31.21 -14.41 21.98
C GLU A 503 31.35 -15.20 23.29
N GLU A 504 31.88 -14.55 24.32
CA GLU A 504 32.10 -15.15 25.63
C GLU A 504 30.80 -15.30 26.43
N ASP A 505 29.92 -14.30 26.37
CA ASP A 505 28.72 -14.26 27.22
C ASP A 505 27.59 -15.13 26.67
N PHE A 506 27.41 -15.19 25.34
CA PHE A 506 26.35 -15.98 24.73
C PHE A 506 26.82 -17.36 24.26
N CYS A 507 28.11 -17.52 23.92
CA CYS A 507 28.67 -18.79 23.42
C CYS A 507 27.84 -19.41 22.26
N THR A 508 27.26 -18.59 21.39
CA THR A 508 26.41 -19.04 20.28
C THR A 508 27.20 -19.09 18.97
N THR A 509 26.75 -19.95 18.05
CA THR A 509 27.31 -20.06 16.69
C THR A 509 26.24 -19.75 15.64
N PHE A 510 26.60 -19.72 14.36
CA PHE A 510 25.65 -19.57 13.25
C PHE A 510 24.84 -20.86 12.98
N GLN A 511 24.64 -21.71 13.98
CA GLN A 511 23.77 -22.86 13.97
C GLN A 511 22.60 -22.64 14.93
N VAL A 512 21.38 -22.86 14.44
CA VAL A 512 20.15 -22.73 15.24
C VAL A 512 19.45 -24.07 15.34
N SER A 513 18.71 -24.30 16.43
CA SER A 513 17.94 -25.51 16.65
C SER A 513 16.43 -25.24 16.61
N GLN A 514 15.66 -26.11 15.95
CA GLN A 514 14.21 -26.05 15.93
C GLN A 514 13.63 -27.42 16.32
N GLU A 515 12.58 -27.41 17.13
CA GLU A 515 11.83 -28.61 17.47
C GLU A 515 10.79 -28.90 16.36
N GLU A 516 10.88 -30.09 15.77
CA GLU A 516 9.95 -30.58 14.76
C GLU A 516 9.40 -31.93 15.21
N LEU A 517 8.09 -32.01 15.50
CA LEU A 517 7.42 -33.24 15.96
C LEU A 517 8.11 -33.89 17.17
N GLY A 518 8.56 -33.08 18.14
CA GLY A 518 9.27 -33.56 19.34
C GLY A 518 10.76 -33.87 19.12
N VAL A 519 11.29 -33.64 17.92
CA VAL A 519 12.71 -33.88 17.60
C VAL A 519 13.42 -32.55 17.33
N ILE A 520 14.49 -32.29 18.09
CA ILE A 520 15.34 -31.11 17.89
C ILE A 520 16.25 -31.33 16.68
N LYS A 521 16.15 -30.44 15.68
CA LYS A 521 17.02 -30.43 14.49
C LYS A 521 17.85 -29.17 14.44
N SER A 522 19.10 -29.31 14.04
CA SER A 522 20.05 -28.19 13.90
C SER A 522 20.20 -27.75 12.45
N TYR A 523 20.24 -26.43 12.24
CA TYR A 523 20.30 -25.78 10.94
C TYR A 523 21.42 -24.75 10.93
N ASN A 524 22.36 -24.91 9.99
CA ASN A 524 23.41 -23.92 9.76
C ASN A 524 22.85 -22.74 8.95
N LEU A 525 22.86 -21.53 9.53
CA LEU A 525 22.38 -20.30 8.89
C LEU A 525 23.25 -19.88 7.70
N LYS A 526 24.54 -20.26 7.74
CA LYS A 526 25.50 -20.10 6.66
C LYS A 526 26.46 -21.31 6.59
N PRO A 527 27.19 -21.52 5.48
CA PRO A 527 28.10 -22.66 5.35
C PRO A 527 29.09 -22.75 6.51
N GLY A 528 29.18 -23.92 7.15
CA GLY A 528 30.02 -24.14 8.35
C GLY A 528 29.58 -23.38 9.59
N GLY A 529 28.31 -22.96 9.67
CA GLY A 529 27.78 -22.14 10.77
C GLY A 529 27.97 -22.72 12.17
N ASP A 530 28.07 -24.04 12.30
CA ASP A 530 28.41 -24.77 13.53
C ASP A 530 29.77 -24.39 14.14
N LYS A 531 30.70 -23.88 13.31
CA LYS A 531 32.07 -23.53 13.72
C LYS A 531 32.32 -22.03 13.78
N ILE A 532 31.32 -21.21 13.42
CA ILE A 532 31.47 -19.76 13.34
C ILE A 532 30.80 -19.15 14.56
N PRO A 533 31.55 -18.59 15.53
CA PRO A 533 30.97 -17.95 16.69
C PRO A 533 30.27 -16.63 16.34
N VAL A 534 29.24 -16.30 17.11
CA VAL A 534 28.59 -15.00 17.06
C VAL A 534 29.38 -14.01 17.91
N THR A 535 29.73 -12.87 17.34
CA THR A 535 30.57 -11.82 17.95
C THR A 535 29.87 -10.47 17.81
N ASN A 536 30.35 -9.43 18.52
CA ASN A 536 29.82 -8.08 18.38
C ASN A 536 29.87 -7.54 16.94
N GLN A 537 30.83 -8.01 16.12
CA GLN A 537 31.00 -7.58 14.74
C GLN A 537 29.99 -8.24 13.78
N ASN A 538 29.68 -9.53 14.00
CA ASN A 538 28.84 -10.31 13.08
C ASN A 538 27.39 -10.54 13.59
N ARG A 539 27.04 -10.11 14.81
CA ARG A 539 25.70 -10.29 15.38
C ARG A 539 24.55 -9.77 14.51
N LYS A 540 24.77 -8.69 13.76
CA LYS A 540 23.77 -8.14 12.82
C LYS A 540 23.48 -9.12 11.68
N GLU A 541 24.53 -9.75 11.15
CA GLU A 541 24.41 -10.80 10.12
C GLU A 541 23.71 -12.03 10.69
N TYR A 542 24.06 -12.46 11.91
CA TYR A 542 23.42 -13.58 12.59
C TYR A 542 21.91 -13.36 12.72
N VAL A 543 21.48 -12.20 13.25
CA VAL A 543 20.06 -11.87 13.40
C VAL A 543 19.36 -11.81 12.05
N GLN A 544 19.96 -11.19 11.03
CA GLN A 544 19.38 -11.12 9.69
C GLN A 544 19.17 -12.51 9.07
N LEU A 545 20.18 -13.40 9.18
CA LEU A 545 20.08 -14.76 8.66
C LEU A 545 19.09 -15.61 9.46
N TYR A 546 18.97 -15.38 10.77
CA TYR A 546 18.02 -16.11 11.61
C TYR A 546 16.58 -15.71 11.28
N VAL A 547 16.30 -14.41 11.12
CA VAL A 547 15.00 -13.90 10.65
C VAL A 547 14.65 -14.46 9.27
N ASP A 548 15.58 -14.44 8.32
CA ASP A 548 15.39 -15.00 6.98
C ASP A 548 15.16 -16.53 7.03
N PHE A 549 15.88 -17.25 7.88
CA PHE A 549 15.66 -18.68 8.06
C PHE A 549 14.24 -18.97 8.53
N LEU A 550 13.78 -18.31 9.59
CA LEU A 550 12.47 -18.57 10.19
C LEU A 550 11.32 -18.13 9.28
N LEU A 551 11.37 -16.90 8.74
CA LEU A 551 10.24 -16.33 8.01
C LEU A 551 10.23 -16.65 6.50
N ASN A 552 11.36 -17.08 5.94
CA ASN A 552 11.46 -17.46 4.54
C ASN A 552 11.85 -18.93 4.34
N LYS A 553 13.07 -19.32 4.72
CA LYS A 553 13.65 -20.61 4.28
C LYS A 553 12.94 -21.83 4.88
N SER A 554 12.58 -21.78 6.16
CA SER A 554 12.01 -22.91 6.90
C SER A 554 10.63 -23.36 6.35
N ILE A 555 9.86 -22.41 5.81
CA ILE A 555 8.51 -22.63 5.27
C ILE A 555 8.42 -22.49 3.75
N TYR A 556 9.56 -22.39 3.06
CA TYR A 556 9.60 -21.97 1.66
C TYR A 556 8.73 -22.85 0.75
N ARG A 557 8.75 -24.17 0.93
CA ARG A 557 8.00 -25.11 0.06
C ARG A 557 6.49 -25.00 0.29
N GLN A 558 6.06 -24.92 1.55
CA GLN A 558 4.67 -24.73 1.96
C GLN A 558 4.16 -23.39 1.42
N PHE A 559 4.95 -22.33 1.62
CA PHE A 559 4.59 -20.99 1.20
C PHE A 559 4.57 -20.85 -0.33
N ALA A 560 5.53 -21.43 -1.06
CA ALA A 560 5.56 -21.39 -2.51
C ALA A 560 4.32 -22.07 -3.11
N ALA A 561 3.93 -23.23 -2.58
CA ALA A 561 2.69 -23.89 -3.00
C ALA A 561 1.46 -23.00 -2.74
N PHE A 562 1.36 -22.41 -1.55
CA PHE A 562 0.32 -21.44 -1.18
C PHE A 562 0.30 -20.22 -2.11
N PHE A 563 1.46 -19.64 -2.43
CA PHE A 563 1.62 -18.53 -3.37
C PHE A 563 1.05 -18.88 -4.75
N TYR A 564 1.45 -20.03 -5.34
CA TYR A 564 0.92 -20.45 -6.64
C TYR A 564 -0.58 -20.74 -6.59
N GLY A 565 -1.09 -21.17 -5.44
CA GLY A 565 -2.51 -21.29 -5.18
C GLY A 565 -3.23 -19.95 -5.31
N PHE A 566 -2.80 -18.97 -4.52
CA PHE A 566 -3.37 -17.64 -4.49
C PHE A 566 -3.36 -16.97 -5.87
N HIS A 567 -2.21 -17.02 -6.53
CA HIS A 567 -2.04 -16.42 -7.86
C HIS A 567 -2.78 -17.20 -8.96
N SER A 568 -3.13 -18.47 -8.79
CA SER A 568 -3.92 -19.19 -9.81
C SER A 568 -5.30 -18.58 -10.05
N VAL A 569 -5.83 -17.85 -9.06
CA VAL A 569 -7.11 -17.15 -9.14
C VAL A 569 -6.89 -15.65 -9.32
N CYS A 570 -6.02 -15.06 -8.50
CA CYS A 570 -5.79 -13.61 -8.47
C CYS A 570 -4.72 -13.10 -9.44
N ALA A 571 -4.18 -13.92 -10.36
CA ALA A 571 -3.24 -13.46 -11.39
C ALA A 571 -3.90 -12.43 -12.32
N SER A 572 -3.80 -11.16 -11.93
CA SER A 572 -4.25 -9.97 -12.65
C SER A 572 -3.32 -8.82 -12.31
N ASP A 573 -3.15 -7.90 -13.27
CA ASP A 573 -2.41 -6.66 -13.08
C ASP A 573 -3.01 -5.80 -11.94
N ALA A 574 -4.28 -6.01 -11.58
CA ALA A 574 -4.89 -5.36 -10.43
C ALA A 574 -4.13 -5.59 -9.11
N LEU A 575 -3.46 -6.72 -8.93
CA LEU A 575 -2.64 -6.99 -7.74
C LEU A 575 -1.43 -6.05 -7.63
N LEU A 576 -0.90 -5.55 -8.75
CA LEU A 576 0.21 -4.59 -8.77
C LEU A 576 -0.17 -3.25 -8.13
N LEU A 577 -1.48 -2.97 -8.00
CA LEU A 577 -1.96 -1.74 -7.38
C LEU A 577 -1.95 -1.79 -5.85
N LEU A 578 -1.83 -2.99 -5.27
CA LEU A 578 -2.01 -3.22 -3.84
C LEU A 578 -0.70 -3.19 -3.06
N ARG A 579 -0.78 -2.67 -1.84
CA ARG A 579 0.20 -2.88 -0.78
C ARG A 579 -0.16 -4.11 0.06
N PRO A 580 0.80 -4.71 0.78
CA PRO A 580 0.56 -5.86 1.66
C PRO A 580 -0.62 -5.66 2.64
N GLU A 581 -0.72 -4.48 3.25
CA GLU A 581 -1.79 -4.17 4.21
C GLU A 581 -3.16 -4.06 3.53
N GLU A 582 -3.19 -3.65 2.26
CA GLU A 582 -4.42 -3.60 1.47
C GLU A 582 -4.88 -5.00 1.05
N VAL A 583 -3.95 -5.93 0.77
CA VAL A 583 -4.27 -7.35 0.55
C VAL A 583 -4.88 -7.95 1.82
N GLU A 584 -4.31 -7.68 3.00
CA GLU A 584 -4.90 -8.12 4.27
C GLU A 584 -6.34 -7.62 4.40
N ILE A 585 -6.58 -6.33 4.15
CA ILE A 585 -7.92 -5.73 4.26
C ILE A 585 -8.90 -6.37 3.27
N LEU A 586 -8.47 -6.71 2.05
CA LEU A 586 -9.32 -7.40 1.07
C LEU A 586 -9.66 -8.83 1.49
N VAL A 587 -8.71 -9.53 2.12
CA VAL A 587 -8.85 -10.94 2.49
C VAL A 587 -9.60 -11.07 3.81
N CYS A 588 -9.23 -10.31 4.83
CA CYS A 588 -9.72 -10.47 6.20
C CYS A 588 -10.75 -9.40 6.59
N GLY A 589 -10.88 -8.32 5.82
CA GLY A 589 -11.62 -7.14 6.23
C GLY A 589 -10.79 -6.18 7.09
N SER A 590 -11.35 -4.99 7.30
CA SER A 590 -10.78 -3.92 8.11
C SER A 590 -11.08 -4.12 9.60
N PRO A 591 -10.12 -3.88 10.51
CA PRO A 591 -10.34 -3.93 11.95
C PRO A 591 -11.04 -2.68 12.50
N ASN A 592 -11.18 -1.62 11.70
CA ASN A 592 -11.73 -0.34 12.17
C ASN A 592 -13.26 -0.39 12.22
N LEU A 593 -13.81 -0.27 13.44
CA LEU A 593 -15.25 -0.33 13.68
C LEU A 593 -15.84 1.07 13.82
N ASP A 594 -16.87 1.38 13.01
CA ASP A 594 -17.72 2.56 13.16
C ASP A 594 -19.18 2.15 13.35
N MET A 595 -19.53 1.86 14.61
CA MET A 595 -20.88 1.42 15.00
C MET A 595 -21.96 2.46 14.69
N SER A 596 -21.60 3.74 14.56
CA SER A 596 -22.55 4.78 14.18
C SER A 596 -22.94 4.67 12.71
N SER A 597 -21.97 4.34 11.85
CA SER A 597 -22.24 4.02 10.44
C SER A 597 -23.04 2.74 10.29
N LEU A 598 -22.78 1.71 11.10
CA LEU A 598 -23.57 0.48 11.13
C LEU A 598 -25.04 0.75 11.47
N GLN A 599 -25.31 1.56 12.50
CA GLN A 599 -26.66 1.95 12.89
C GLN A 599 -27.44 2.62 11.76
N LYS A 600 -26.75 3.46 10.96
CA LYS A 600 -27.38 4.18 9.84
C LYS A 600 -27.79 3.24 8.71
N ALA A 601 -26.97 2.21 8.44
CA ALA A 601 -27.19 1.25 7.36
C ALA A 601 -28.05 0.03 7.75
N ALA A 602 -28.23 -0.21 9.06
CA ALA A 602 -28.96 -1.37 9.56
C ALA A 602 -30.40 -1.45 9.06
N GLN A 603 -30.80 -2.65 8.65
CA GLN A 603 -32.15 -2.98 8.19
C GLN A 603 -32.93 -3.68 9.31
N TYR A 604 -34.26 -3.48 9.32
CA TYR A 604 -35.15 -4.01 10.36
C TYR A 604 -36.26 -4.85 9.72
N GLU A 605 -36.47 -6.06 10.22
CA GLU A 605 -37.54 -6.95 9.76
C GLU A 605 -38.46 -7.26 10.95
N GLY A 606 -39.74 -6.90 10.85
CA GLY A 606 -40.69 -7.03 11.98
C GLY A 606 -40.48 -6.03 13.13
N TYR A 607 -39.43 -5.20 13.06
CA TYR A 607 -39.21 -4.01 13.89
C TYR A 607 -39.19 -2.75 13.02
N SER A 608 -39.45 -1.61 13.65
CA SER A 608 -39.21 -0.27 13.11
C SER A 608 -38.01 0.39 13.81
N LYS A 609 -37.34 1.33 13.13
CA LYS A 609 -36.24 2.12 13.71
C LYS A 609 -36.66 2.91 14.95
N THR A 610 -37.97 3.18 15.10
CA THR A 610 -38.53 3.92 16.22
C THR A 610 -38.90 3.05 17.42
N ASP A 611 -38.86 1.73 17.29
CA ASP A 611 -39.30 0.83 18.35
C ASP A 611 -38.41 0.95 19.59
N PRO A 612 -38.99 0.87 20.81
CA PRO A 612 -38.23 0.98 22.06
C PRO A 612 -37.07 -0.02 22.15
N THR A 613 -37.28 -1.27 21.72
CA THR A 613 -36.26 -2.32 21.70
C THR A 613 -35.08 -1.97 20.80
N ILE A 614 -35.34 -1.41 19.62
CA ILE A 614 -34.30 -1.02 18.66
C ILE A 614 -33.50 0.19 19.15
N ARG A 615 -34.17 1.20 19.71
CA ARG A 615 -33.46 2.34 20.33
C ARG A 615 -32.59 1.88 21.49
N ALA A 616 -33.14 1.02 22.36
CA ALA A 616 -32.39 0.45 23.48
C ALA A 616 -31.21 -0.42 23.01
N PHE A 617 -31.36 -1.18 21.92
CA PHE A 617 -30.27 -1.94 21.32
C PHE A 617 -29.11 -1.03 20.92
N TRP A 618 -29.36 0.01 20.13
CA TRP A 618 -28.30 0.90 19.68
C TRP A 618 -27.66 1.71 20.81
N ASP A 619 -28.46 2.17 21.77
CA ASP A 619 -27.91 2.79 22.97
C ASP A 619 -26.92 1.88 23.72
N VAL A 620 -27.20 0.58 23.77
CA VAL A 620 -26.34 -0.41 24.44
C VAL A 620 -25.09 -0.67 23.60
N VAL A 621 -25.25 -0.88 22.29
CA VAL A 621 -24.15 -1.20 21.36
C VAL A 621 -23.17 -0.04 21.21
N LEU A 622 -23.66 1.19 21.06
CA LEU A 622 -22.81 2.38 20.98
C LEU A 622 -22.06 2.65 22.28
N ALA A 623 -22.59 2.21 23.42
CA ALA A 623 -21.95 2.32 24.72
C ALA A 623 -21.05 1.12 25.07
N PHE A 624 -20.99 0.08 24.24
CA PHE A 624 -20.10 -1.05 24.48
C PHE A 624 -18.62 -0.67 24.27
N PRO A 625 -17.70 -1.23 25.07
CA PRO A 625 -16.27 -1.18 24.77
C PRO A 625 -15.98 -1.92 23.45
N LEU A 626 -14.86 -1.58 22.81
CA LEU A 626 -14.45 -2.14 21.52
C LEU A 626 -14.48 -3.67 21.50
N GLU A 627 -14.08 -4.32 22.59
CA GLU A 627 -14.09 -5.79 22.70
C GLU A 627 -15.50 -6.39 22.61
N LEU A 628 -16.51 -5.77 23.25
CA LEU A 628 -17.90 -6.22 23.13
C LEU A 628 -18.49 -5.86 21.76
N GLN A 629 -18.05 -4.75 21.16
CA GLN A 629 -18.42 -4.39 19.79
C GLN A 629 -17.90 -5.42 18.76
N LYS A 630 -16.65 -5.86 18.91
CA LYS A 630 -16.06 -6.96 18.12
C LYS A 630 -16.82 -8.27 18.32
N LYS A 631 -17.13 -8.64 19.57
CA LYS A 631 -17.93 -9.84 19.86
C LYS A 631 -19.33 -9.79 19.27
N LEU A 632 -19.99 -8.62 19.27
CA LEU A 632 -21.28 -8.44 18.60
C LEU A 632 -21.15 -8.66 17.08
N LEU A 633 -20.10 -8.10 16.47
CA LEU A 633 -19.85 -8.27 15.05
C LEU A 633 -19.58 -9.74 14.71
N HIS A 634 -18.75 -10.42 15.52
CA HIS A 634 -18.48 -11.84 15.37
C HIS A 634 -19.76 -12.67 15.50
N PHE A 635 -20.55 -12.41 16.55
CA PHE A 635 -21.82 -13.07 16.80
C PHE A 635 -22.80 -12.94 15.62
N SER A 636 -22.82 -11.79 14.95
CA SER A 636 -23.78 -11.49 13.89
C SER A 636 -23.29 -11.79 12.48
N THR A 637 -21.98 -11.78 12.22
CA THR A 637 -21.42 -11.88 10.87
C THR A 637 -20.47 -13.06 10.68
N GLY A 638 -19.99 -13.66 11.78
CA GLY A 638 -18.93 -14.67 11.79
C GLY A 638 -17.51 -14.11 11.78
N SER A 639 -17.33 -12.79 11.83
CA SER A 639 -16.02 -12.12 11.87
C SER A 639 -16.06 -10.90 12.79
N ASP A 640 -14.94 -10.56 13.42
CA ASP A 640 -14.76 -9.31 14.18
C ASP A 640 -14.23 -8.16 13.31
N ARG A 641 -14.12 -8.36 11.99
CA ARG A 641 -13.67 -7.39 10.99
C ARG A 641 -14.80 -7.00 10.03
N VAL A 642 -14.68 -5.82 9.41
CA VAL A 642 -15.68 -5.25 8.50
C VAL A 642 -15.23 -5.33 7.04
N PRO A 643 -16.16 -5.45 6.07
CA PRO A 643 -15.80 -5.41 4.65
C PRO A 643 -15.06 -4.12 4.25
N VAL A 644 -14.30 -4.20 3.15
CA VAL A 644 -13.65 -3.02 2.55
C VAL A 644 -14.72 -2.05 2.06
N GLY A 645 -14.72 -0.80 2.58
CA GLY A 645 -15.83 0.17 2.41
C GLY A 645 -16.48 0.56 3.75
N GLY A 646 -16.21 -0.21 4.80
CA GLY A 646 -16.61 0.09 6.18
C GLY A 646 -17.96 -0.54 6.55
N MET A 647 -18.46 -0.19 7.74
CA MET A 647 -19.66 -0.80 8.31
C MET A 647 -20.95 -0.50 7.55
N ALA A 648 -20.99 0.56 6.74
CA ALA A 648 -22.18 0.91 5.96
C ALA A 648 -22.46 -0.10 4.84
N ASP A 649 -21.42 -0.76 4.32
CA ASP A 649 -21.53 -1.79 3.28
C ASP A 649 -21.92 -3.16 3.86
N LEU A 650 -21.93 -3.29 5.18
CA LEU A 650 -22.41 -4.51 5.84
C LEU A 650 -23.94 -4.51 5.79
N ASN A 651 -24.52 -5.49 5.09
CA ASN A 651 -25.97 -5.71 5.05
C ASN A 651 -26.48 -6.29 6.39
N PHE A 652 -26.35 -5.51 7.47
CA PHE A 652 -26.66 -5.90 8.83
C PHE A 652 -28.16 -5.80 9.11
N LYS A 653 -28.74 -6.89 9.59
CA LYS A 653 -30.19 -7.02 9.81
C LYS A 653 -30.53 -7.28 11.26
N ILE A 654 -31.56 -6.61 11.75
CA ILE A 654 -32.19 -6.91 13.04
C ILE A 654 -33.62 -7.36 12.81
N SER A 655 -33.91 -8.62 13.12
CA SER A 655 -35.24 -9.20 12.92
C SER A 655 -35.93 -9.45 14.26
N LYS A 656 -37.23 -9.23 14.29
CA LYS A 656 -38.08 -9.58 15.42
C LYS A 656 -38.32 -11.08 15.45
N ILE A 657 -38.21 -11.68 16.63
CA ILE A 657 -38.68 -13.04 16.89
C ILE A 657 -39.82 -13.02 17.90
N ASP A 658 -40.88 -13.75 17.60
CA ASP A 658 -42.00 -13.96 18.52
C ASP A 658 -41.63 -15.07 19.51
N ALA A 659 -40.71 -14.75 20.42
CA ALA A 659 -40.22 -15.62 21.48
C ALA A 659 -40.36 -14.93 22.85
N SER A 660 -40.27 -15.72 23.93
CA SER A 660 -40.25 -15.18 25.29
C SER A 660 -39.07 -14.21 25.47
N THR A 661 -39.26 -13.14 26.25
CA THR A 661 -38.19 -12.20 26.59
C THR A 661 -37.09 -12.82 27.46
N ASP A 662 -37.32 -14.02 27.99
CA ASP A 662 -36.30 -14.79 28.72
C ASP A 662 -35.25 -15.41 27.78
N TRP A 663 -35.54 -15.53 26.48
CA TRP A 663 -34.63 -16.14 25.53
C TRP A 663 -33.45 -15.20 25.24
N LEU A 664 -32.31 -15.81 24.90
CA LEU A 664 -31.18 -15.06 24.38
C LEU A 664 -31.45 -14.66 22.93
N PRO A 665 -30.85 -13.55 22.44
CA PRO A 665 -30.88 -13.28 21.01
C PRO A 665 -30.12 -14.38 20.26
N ILE A 666 -30.56 -14.67 19.04
CA ILE A 666 -29.90 -15.63 18.14
C ILE A 666 -29.38 -14.89 16.91
N SER A 667 -28.48 -15.52 16.15
CA SER A 667 -27.93 -14.92 14.93
C SER A 667 -27.89 -15.91 13.77
N HIS A 668 -27.94 -15.35 12.57
CA HIS A 668 -27.68 -16.06 11.32
C HIS A 668 -26.52 -15.37 10.62
N THR A 669 -25.30 -15.82 10.91
CA THR A 669 -24.06 -15.20 10.43
C THR A 669 -23.95 -15.18 8.90
N CYS A 670 -24.51 -16.17 8.23
CA CYS A 670 -24.60 -16.24 6.76
C CYS A 670 -25.34 -15.04 6.15
N PHE A 671 -26.27 -14.44 6.90
CA PHE A 671 -27.11 -13.32 6.46
C PHE A 671 -26.82 -12.01 7.22
N ASN A 672 -25.75 -11.96 8.03
CA ASN A 672 -25.39 -10.83 8.88
C ASN A 672 -26.57 -10.36 9.78
N GLN A 673 -27.31 -11.32 10.33
CA GLN A 673 -28.60 -11.08 10.96
C GLN A 673 -28.58 -11.41 12.45
N ILE A 674 -29.15 -10.52 13.27
CA ILE A 674 -29.48 -10.76 14.67
C ILE A 674 -31.00 -10.81 14.83
N CYS A 675 -31.48 -11.83 15.53
CA CYS A 675 -32.87 -12.01 15.87
C CYS A 675 -33.10 -11.68 17.35
N LEU A 676 -33.93 -10.66 17.62
CA LEU A 676 -34.15 -10.11 18.95
C LEU A 676 -35.61 -10.34 19.42
N PRO A 677 -35.83 -10.95 20.61
CA PRO A 677 -37.09 -10.86 21.32
C PRO A 677 -37.45 -9.41 21.67
N THR A 678 -38.73 -9.14 21.92
CA THR A 678 -39.21 -7.82 22.34
C THR A 678 -38.93 -7.57 23.83
N TYR A 679 -37.66 -7.42 24.21
CA TYR A 679 -37.25 -7.20 25.60
C TYR A 679 -37.96 -5.99 26.22
N LYS A 680 -38.34 -6.09 27.50
CA LYS A 680 -39.21 -5.11 28.15
C LYS A 680 -38.47 -3.81 28.47
N ASN A 681 -37.16 -3.89 28.72
CA ASN A 681 -36.35 -2.74 29.09
C ASN A 681 -34.88 -2.90 28.65
N LYS A 682 -34.17 -1.76 28.63
CA LYS A 682 -32.76 -1.65 28.22
C LYS A 682 -31.81 -2.50 29.08
N LYS A 683 -32.11 -2.69 30.37
CA LYS A 683 -31.26 -3.48 31.28
C LYS A 683 -31.30 -4.97 30.93
N GLU A 684 -32.50 -5.50 30.70
CA GLU A 684 -32.73 -6.87 30.26
C GLU A 684 -32.06 -7.12 28.91
N LEU A 685 -32.27 -6.24 27.92
CA LEU A 685 -31.63 -6.31 26.61
C LEU A 685 -30.11 -6.35 26.75
N LYS A 686 -29.52 -5.42 27.51
CA LYS A 686 -28.07 -5.36 27.72
C LYS A 686 -27.54 -6.67 28.30
N GLN A 687 -28.18 -7.19 29.35
CA GLN A 687 -27.76 -8.42 29.99
C GLN A 687 -27.82 -9.61 29.02
N LYS A 688 -28.95 -9.81 28.35
CA LYS A 688 -29.17 -10.93 27.43
C LYS A 688 -28.24 -10.85 26.20
N LEU A 689 -28.07 -9.65 25.64
CA LEU A 689 -27.16 -9.43 24.52
C LEU A 689 -25.71 -9.69 24.92
N THR A 690 -25.25 -9.16 26.06
CA THR A 690 -23.88 -9.40 26.54
C THR A 690 -23.63 -10.88 26.80
N ILE A 691 -24.60 -11.61 27.35
CA ILE A 691 -24.48 -13.07 27.54
C ILE A 691 -24.35 -13.77 26.19
N ALA A 692 -25.23 -13.49 25.23
CA ALA A 692 -25.20 -14.16 23.92
C ALA A 692 -23.88 -13.92 23.17
N ILE A 693 -23.45 -12.67 23.05
CA ILE A 693 -22.21 -12.34 22.31
C ILE A 693 -20.95 -12.84 23.03
N SER A 694 -20.99 -13.05 24.35
CA SER A 694 -19.84 -13.55 25.10
C SER A 694 -19.72 -15.08 25.09
N ASN A 695 -20.79 -15.79 24.74
CA ASN A 695 -20.84 -17.25 24.74
C ASN A 695 -21.08 -17.84 23.33
N ALA A 696 -20.89 -17.03 22.29
CA ALA A 696 -21.17 -17.37 20.90
C ALA A 696 -20.32 -18.55 20.35
N GLU A 697 -19.13 -18.76 20.90
CA GLU A 697 -18.20 -19.83 20.50
C GLU A 697 -18.37 -21.12 21.35
N GLY A 698 -19.25 -21.12 22.35
CA GLY A 698 -19.35 -22.19 23.37
C GLY A 698 -20.60 -23.07 23.29
N PHE A 699 -21.52 -22.81 22.37
CA PHE A 699 -22.71 -23.65 22.16
C PHE A 699 -22.88 -23.95 20.67
N GLY A 700 -22.05 -24.86 20.15
CA GLY A 700 -22.51 -25.72 19.07
C GLY A 700 -23.68 -26.52 19.63
N LEU A 701 -24.87 -26.36 19.03
CA LEU A 701 -25.97 -27.29 19.26
C LEU A 701 -25.48 -28.68 18.85
N GLU A 702 -25.17 -29.52 19.84
CA GLU A 702 -25.22 -30.97 19.70
C GLU A 702 -26.64 -31.43 19.35
#